data_AF-W3WMG1-F1
#
_entry.id   AF-W3WMG1-F1
#
_cell.length_a   1.000
_cell.length_b   1.000
_cell.length_c   1.000
_cell.angle_alpha   90.00
_cell.angle_beta   90.00
_cell.angle_gamma   90.00
#
_symmetry.space_group_name_H-M   'P 1'
#
loop_
_entity.id
_entity.type
_entity.pdbx_description
1 polymer ?
#
loop_
_entity_poly.entity_id
_entity_poly.type
_entity_poly.pdbx_seq_one_letter_code
_entity_poly.pdbx_strand_id
1 'polypeptide(L)'
;MQPHNDNDGEVRSHWNDHFSEYVEKNWKKGTDIDQKSSEYASKDTLTRYWTEITVSRELDRGSPPIPIAAELILEHYLRVWSTLVYIGYPHFITWFRRHDRDDEFFYSSGFTEGLYHGHDPQRQAMLKKFGQHWCKFWPVRFTSHVIHKRNLDSERVLPVTCWRRLSQSESTSRTTIYEVDLDPECCEVSNKKVVFKIYNTKTDPAASLAFTKEADIFETLGRSCEGVIVQYLGSFIQHEKSVIVLEHANGGNLWDFFKTHRVPRNNQELIYLWTKLFKLVEAINHLHHPGRATVGITHRDLKFENILFFKNGSADDYEFEFKLTDFDTSTSLQNTQNGFNHQDNDGSRTRSAPEASRILDHTEPKSEMTPLTSDIWQLGTVFSEALICILWDHRSLSAYEKKRREETSSFRNLENSGLEICFHDGEKRLACIQEFHQEALDGRKAFDRISEPLVALIEDHMLVPHDARLGPKMLSVKFAQLLDRIRRDSVALPQRPQKQLDHAQTEPGAIPGVRDLLTGRGNTSPREIKGSPSSPTIKTFDTVVDQADGVLQEELEITSVLREEPLSLDDEGLTAKPDQNLPRERESHTFKFPVVTANDVELWRMNKKQSADPPQGVVEIIDQLQGRDQVFVIDDAEPMKAHLSDIIHMAGAMISLAKKADPNGVELIFTSAPDDVKKKSRFSFQSETRHLVDRINARFRNKTLPKNTHMEDRLGTVLERIARNEKQTSVYVLTDGVWQESDEPGGGVENPIKNLISSLNDGKRNRTAVTIQFIQFGNDAEGRKRLEWLDDELPNSGENYLRNL
;
A
#
# COMPACT_ATOMS: atom_id res chain seq x y z
N MET A 1 -59.13 32.86 -1.30
CA MET A 1 -58.54 31.53 -1.57
C MET A 1 -58.46 31.32 -3.07
N GLN A 2 -57.25 31.31 -3.60
CA GLN A 2 -56.88 30.66 -4.87
C GLN A 2 -55.66 29.79 -4.54
N PRO A 3 -55.42 28.67 -5.24
CA PRO A 3 -54.21 27.89 -5.04
C PRO A 3 -52.98 28.69 -5.52
N HIS A 4 -51.88 28.61 -4.77
CA HIS A 4 -50.60 29.13 -5.22
C HIS A 4 -50.03 28.24 -6.33
N ASN A 5 -49.47 28.87 -7.37
CA ASN A 5 -48.49 28.21 -8.24
C ASN A 5 -47.12 28.44 -7.61
N ASP A 6 -46.57 27.41 -6.95
CA ASP A 6 -45.19 27.43 -6.46
C ASP A 6 -44.26 27.21 -7.66
N ASN A 7 -43.93 28.33 -8.32
CA ASN A 7 -43.11 28.37 -9.52
C ASN A 7 -41.71 28.90 -9.18
N ASP A 8 -41.04 28.22 -8.24
CA ASP A 8 -39.67 28.51 -7.80
C ASP A 8 -38.66 28.22 -8.91
N GLY A 9 -38.55 29.15 -9.86
CA GLY A 9 -37.43 29.20 -10.78
C GLY A 9 -36.16 29.57 -10.00
N GLU A 10 -35.16 28.68 -10.01
CA GLU A 10 -33.85 29.00 -9.44
C GLU A 10 -33.28 30.27 -10.10
N VAL A 11 -33.22 31.35 -9.33
CA VAL A 11 -32.48 32.56 -9.73
C VAL A 11 -30.99 32.22 -9.70
N ARG A 12 -30.46 31.75 -10.83
CA ARG A 12 -29.01 31.67 -11.07
C ARG A 12 -28.40 33.03 -10.73
N SER A 13 -27.57 33.06 -9.70
CA SER A 13 -26.90 34.30 -9.30
C SER A 13 -25.89 34.70 -10.39
N HIS A 14 -25.90 35.96 -10.81
CA HIS A 14 -25.09 36.51 -11.92
C HIS A 14 -23.55 36.35 -11.80
N TRP A 15 -23.08 35.76 -10.70
CA TRP A 15 -21.70 35.39 -10.45
C TRP A 15 -21.18 34.26 -11.35
N ASN A 16 -22.05 33.31 -11.74
CA ASN A 16 -21.59 32.00 -12.21
C ASN A 16 -21.52 31.84 -13.74
N ASP A 17 -22.38 32.53 -14.50
CA ASP A 17 -22.72 32.12 -15.88
C ASP A 17 -21.50 31.84 -16.80
N HIS A 18 -20.46 32.69 -16.78
CA HIS A 18 -19.25 32.48 -17.58
C HIS A 18 -18.38 31.28 -17.14
N PHE A 19 -18.33 30.96 -15.84
CA PHE A 19 -17.57 29.79 -15.36
C PHE A 19 -18.39 28.51 -15.53
N SER A 20 -19.68 28.53 -15.20
CA SER A 20 -20.62 27.43 -15.48
C SER A 20 -20.58 27.07 -16.96
N GLU A 21 -20.75 28.04 -17.87
CA GLU A 21 -20.63 27.80 -19.32
C GLU A 21 -19.26 27.26 -19.75
N TYR A 22 -18.16 27.66 -19.11
CA TYR A 22 -16.85 27.13 -19.43
C TYR A 22 -16.71 25.66 -18.99
N VAL A 23 -17.00 25.35 -17.72
CA VAL A 23 -16.82 24.00 -17.19
C VAL A 23 -17.84 23.03 -17.78
N GLU A 24 -19.08 23.46 -18.04
CA GLU A 24 -20.10 22.65 -18.71
C GLU A 24 -19.71 22.26 -20.15
N LYS A 25 -18.93 23.10 -20.85
CA LYS A 25 -18.35 22.79 -22.18
C LYS A 25 -17.06 21.97 -22.12
N ASN A 26 -16.44 21.84 -20.95
CA ASN A 26 -15.15 21.16 -20.74
C ASN A 26 -15.21 19.99 -19.73
N TRP A 27 -16.42 19.52 -19.37
CA TRP A 27 -16.58 18.34 -18.52
C TRP A 27 -15.96 17.10 -19.17
N LYS A 28 -15.04 16.46 -18.44
CA LYS A 28 -14.49 15.15 -18.78
C LYS A 28 -15.38 14.05 -18.22
N LYS A 29 -15.37 12.90 -18.88
CA LYS A 29 -16.07 11.70 -18.38
C LYS A 29 -15.12 10.82 -17.58
N GLY A 30 -15.61 10.36 -16.43
CA GLY A 30 -14.99 9.31 -15.61
C GLY A 30 -16.06 8.34 -15.12
N THR A 31 -15.72 7.47 -14.18
CA THR A 31 -16.69 6.56 -13.55
C THR A 31 -16.47 6.45 -12.04
N ASP A 32 -17.40 5.81 -11.33
CA ASP A 32 -17.09 5.15 -10.05
C ASP A 32 -16.51 3.73 -10.29
N ILE A 33 -16.26 2.99 -9.22
CA ILE A 33 -15.83 1.58 -9.23
C ILE A 33 -16.93 0.58 -9.66
N ASP A 34 -18.17 1.03 -9.82
CA ASP A 34 -19.29 0.28 -10.41
C ASP A 34 -19.47 0.59 -11.91
N GLN A 35 -18.54 1.36 -12.49
CA GLN A 35 -18.50 1.76 -13.90
C GLN A 35 -19.67 2.67 -14.31
N LYS A 36 -20.37 3.27 -13.33
CA LYS A 36 -21.40 4.29 -13.56
C LYS A 36 -20.71 5.58 -14.01
N SER A 37 -21.11 6.10 -15.17
CA SER A 37 -20.53 7.33 -15.73
C SER A 37 -20.80 8.53 -14.81
N SER A 38 -19.77 9.36 -14.63
CA SER A 38 -19.85 10.67 -13.99
C SER A 38 -19.04 11.70 -14.79
N GLU A 39 -19.15 12.98 -14.39
CA GLU A 39 -18.51 14.13 -15.04
C GLU A 39 -17.59 14.84 -14.07
N TYR A 40 -16.42 15.27 -14.53
CA TYR A 40 -15.44 15.96 -13.68
C TYR A 40 -14.56 16.95 -14.47
N ALA A 41 -13.90 17.86 -13.75
CA ALA A 41 -12.88 18.75 -14.27
C ALA A 41 -11.51 18.40 -13.65
N SER A 42 -10.47 18.32 -14.46
CA SER A 42 -9.08 18.15 -14.02
C SER A 42 -8.51 19.46 -13.43
N LYS A 43 -7.37 19.41 -12.73
CA LYS A 43 -6.68 20.65 -12.31
C LYS A 43 -6.35 21.51 -13.54
N ASP A 44 -5.96 20.87 -14.64
CA ASP A 44 -5.54 21.54 -15.88
C ASP A 44 -6.72 22.23 -16.60
N THR A 45 -7.93 21.66 -16.59
CA THR A 45 -9.13 22.36 -17.05
C THR A 45 -9.43 23.59 -16.20
N LEU A 46 -9.17 23.54 -14.89
CA LEU A 46 -9.40 24.68 -13.99
C LEU A 46 -8.34 25.77 -14.16
N THR A 47 -7.04 25.45 -14.27
CA THR A 47 -5.97 26.44 -14.49
C THR A 47 -6.00 27.08 -15.89
N ARG A 48 -6.61 26.44 -16.89
CA ARG A 48 -6.87 27.06 -18.20
C ARG A 48 -7.90 28.20 -18.16
N TYR A 49 -8.76 28.26 -17.14
CA TYR A 49 -9.75 29.32 -16.95
C TYR A 49 -9.37 30.28 -15.82
N TRP A 50 -8.91 29.76 -14.69
CA TRP A 50 -8.52 30.55 -13.53
C TRP A 50 -7.08 31.04 -13.68
N THR A 51 -6.99 32.35 -13.84
CA THR A 51 -5.79 33.19 -13.91
C THR A 51 -5.94 34.29 -12.87
N GLU A 52 -4.86 34.99 -12.53
CA GLU A 52 -4.89 36.14 -11.60
C GLU A 52 -5.97 37.16 -12.00
N ILE A 53 -6.10 37.44 -13.30
CA ILE A 53 -7.09 38.35 -13.89
C ILE A 53 -8.52 37.82 -13.72
N THR A 54 -8.78 36.54 -14.04
CA THR A 54 -10.13 35.98 -13.96
C THR A 54 -10.58 35.71 -12.53
N VAL A 55 -9.67 35.39 -11.61
CA VAL A 55 -9.97 35.33 -10.17
C VAL A 55 -10.26 36.73 -9.63
N SER A 56 -9.39 37.72 -9.87
CA SER A 56 -9.57 39.09 -9.37
C SER A 56 -10.89 39.71 -9.85
N ARG A 57 -11.25 39.55 -11.13
CA ARG A 57 -12.54 40.01 -11.68
C ARG A 57 -13.74 39.45 -10.92
N GLU A 58 -13.68 38.20 -10.45
CA GLU A 58 -14.74 37.60 -9.64
C GLU A 58 -14.65 37.99 -8.15
N LEU A 59 -13.48 38.36 -7.62
CA LEU A 59 -13.36 38.92 -6.27
C LEU A 59 -13.93 40.36 -6.19
N ASP A 60 -13.66 41.17 -7.22
CA ASP A 60 -14.09 42.58 -7.36
C ASP A 60 -15.60 42.73 -7.63
N ARG A 61 -16.28 41.68 -8.08
CA ARG A 61 -17.76 41.63 -8.19
C ARG A 61 -18.45 41.66 -6.82
N GLY A 62 -17.71 41.48 -5.72
CA GLY A 62 -18.23 41.66 -4.37
C GLY A 62 -18.66 43.08 -4.06
N SER A 63 -19.71 43.20 -3.25
CA SER A 63 -20.14 44.46 -2.64
C SER A 63 -20.33 44.26 -1.14
N PRO A 64 -19.27 44.41 -0.31
CA PRO A 64 -17.90 44.79 -0.68
C PRO A 64 -17.10 43.66 -1.38
N PRO A 65 -15.98 43.98 -2.06
CA PRO A 65 -15.08 42.99 -2.65
C PRO A 65 -14.61 41.92 -1.66
N ILE A 66 -14.35 40.71 -2.15
CA ILE A 66 -14.04 39.55 -1.31
C ILE A 66 -12.57 39.64 -0.82
N PRO A 67 -12.30 39.74 0.50
CA PRO A 67 -10.95 40.05 1.03
C PRO A 67 -10.02 38.82 1.07
N ILE A 68 -9.53 38.41 -0.09
CA ILE A 68 -8.54 37.35 -0.28
C ILE A 68 -7.67 37.67 -1.51
N ALA A 69 -6.42 37.21 -1.51
CA ALA A 69 -5.48 37.38 -2.62
C ALA A 69 -5.77 36.36 -3.75
N ALA A 70 -5.59 36.75 -5.01
CA ALA A 70 -5.91 35.89 -6.16
C ALA A 70 -4.91 34.72 -6.29
N GLU A 71 -3.66 34.98 -5.95
CA GLU A 71 -2.53 34.05 -5.95
C GLU A 71 -2.80 32.91 -4.97
N LEU A 72 -3.22 33.26 -3.74
CA LEU A 72 -3.59 32.30 -2.69
C LEU A 72 -4.73 31.37 -3.14
N ILE A 73 -5.68 31.86 -3.94
CA ILE A 73 -6.72 31.02 -4.54
C ILE A 73 -6.13 30.05 -5.57
N LEU A 74 -5.28 30.52 -6.48
CA LEU A 74 -4.70 29.71 -7.55
C LEU A 74 -3.76 28.61 -7.00
N GLU A 75 -3.03 28.91 -5.93
CA GLU A 75 -2.09 28.00 -5.28
C GLU A 75 -2.82 26.97 -4.40
N HIS A 76 -3.66 27.43 -3.46
CA HIS A 76 -4.18 26.60 -2.37
C HIS A 76 -5.68 26.27 -2.43
N TYR A 77 -6.51 27.06 -3.11
CA TYR A 77 -7.97 26.92 -3.04
C TYR A 77 -8.64 26.78 -4.42
N LEU A 78 -7.90 26.36 -5.46
CA LEU A 78 -8.36 26.40 -6.85
C LEU A 78 -9.68 25.64 -7.07
N ARG A 79 -9.85 24.45 -6.47
CA ARG A 79 -11.07 23.64 -6.58
C ARG A 79 -12.14 24.07 -5.58
N VAL A 80 -11.76 24.51 -4.39
CA VAL A 80 -12.71 25.12 -3.41
C VAL A 80 -13.38 26.32 -4.05
N TRP A 81 -12.59 27.23 -4.64
CA TRP A 81 -13.04 28.39 -5.39
C TRP A 81 -13.88 28.00 -6.61
N SER A 82 -13.41 27.06 -7.44
CA SER A 82 -14.17 26.58 -8.60
C SER A 82 -15.55 26.04 -8.20
N THR A 83 -15.62 25.22 -7.16
CA THR A 83 -16.89 24.67 -6.65
C THR A 83 -17.77 25.80 -6.13
N LEU A 84 -17.24 26.72 -5.31
CA LEU A 84 -17.99 27.85 -4.75
C LEU A 84 -18.55 28.79 -5.81
N VAL A 85 -17.79 29.12 -6.86
CA VAL A 85 -18.30 29.89 -8.00
C VAL A 85 -19.41 29.11 -8.71
N TYR A 86 -19.17 27.83 -9.02
CA TYR A 86 -20.13 26.95 -9.71
C TYR A 86 -21.46 26.76 -8.96
N ILE A 87 -21.47 26.84 -7.62
CA ILE A 87 -22.70 26.77 -6.82
C ILE A 87 -23.33 28.15 -6.50
N GLY A 88 -22.68 29.26 -6.87
CA GLY A 88 -23.16 30.63 -6.63
C GLY A 88 -22.79 31.25 -5.27
N TYR A 89 -21.79 30.71 -4.58
CA TYR A 89 -21.38 31.10 -3.21
C TYR A 89 -19.90 31.55 -3.07
N PRO A 90 -19.29 32.31 -4.01
CA PRO A 90 -17.85 32.64 -3.97
C PRO A 90 -17.39 33.34 -2.68
N HIS A 91 -18.24 34.17 -2.07
CA HIS A 91 -17.94 34.90 -0.83
C HIS A 91 -17.58 33.98 0.36
N PHE A 92 -18.06 32.73 0.37
CA PHE A 92 -17.71 31.75 1.40
C PHE A 92 -16.24 31.31 1.37
N ILE A 93 -15.45 31.64 0.34
CA ILE A 93 -14.00 31.35 0.30
C ILE A 93 -13.27 31.89 1.55
N THR A 94 -13.74 33.03 2.08
CA THR A 94 -13.21 33.63 3.32
C THR A 94 -13.51 32.79 4.56
N TRP A 95 -14.59 32.00 4.56
CA TRP A 95 -14.89 31.05 5.63
C TRP A 95 -14.03 29.79 5.50
N PHE A 96 -13.88 29.22 4.29
CA PHE A 96 -12.97 28.08 4.06
C PHE A 96 -11.52 28.39 4.47
N ARG A 97 -11.02 29.57 4.08
CA ARG A 97 -9.69 30.07 4.49
C ARG A 97 -9.55 30.25 6.01
N ARG A 98 -10.60 30.72 6.71
CA ARG A 98 -10.56 30.93 8.17
C ARG A 98 -10.54 29.65 9.01
N HIS A 99 -10.78 28.49 8.40
CA HIS A 99 -10.82 27.20 9.08
C HIS A 99 -9.79 26.22 8.51
N ASP A 100 -8.84 26.68 7.68
CA ASP A 100 -7.85 25.85 7.00
C ASP A 100 -8.50 24.66 6.27
N ARG A 101 -9.40 25.01 5.33
CA ARG A 101 -10.15 24.07 4.47
C ARG A 101 -9.80 24.35 3.00
N ASP A 102 -8.59 23.97 2.62
CA ASP A 102 -8.00 24.20 1.30
C ASP A 102 -8.16 22.99 0.36
N ASP A 103 -7.58 23.06 -0.85
CA ASP A 103 -7.65 21.98 -1.84
C ASP A 103 -7.07 20.64 -1.32
N GLU A 104 -6.07 20.68 -0.44
CA GLU A 104 -5.40 19.50 0.12
C GLU A 104 -6.15 18.92 1.33
N PHE A 105 -6.84 19.75 2.12
CA PHE A 105 -7.80 19.27 3.12
C PHE A 105 -8.88 18.41 2.48
N PHE A 106 -9.50 18.85 1.37
CA PHE A 106 -10.49 18.03 0.65
C PHE A 106 -9.84 16.93 -0.19
N TYR A 107 -8.57 17.08 -0.58
CA TYR A 107 -7.82 15.98 -1.17
C TYR A 107 -7.58 14.85 -0.16
N SER A 108 -7.34 15.14 1.12
CA SER A 108 -7.07 14.15 2.18
C SER A 108 -8.34 13.65 2.88
N SER A 109 -9.11 14.54 3.50
CA SER A 109 -10.23 14.22 4.41
C SER A 109 -11.60 14.02 3.74
N GLY A 110 -11.73 14.40 2.46
CA GLY A 110 -13.03 14.37 1.76
C GLY A 110 -14.02 15.41 2.27
N PHE A 111 -15.32 15.20 2.03
CA PHE A 111 -16.38 16.10 2.50
C PHE A 111 -17.47 15.34 3.27
N THR A 112 -17.87 15.86 4.43
CA THR A 112 -18.99 15.33 5.21
C THR A 112 -19.79 16.51 5.76
N GLU A 113 -21.02 16.69 5.25
CA GLU A 113 -21.91 17.82 5.59
C GLU A 113 -22.10 17.97 7.10
N GLY A 114 -22.23 16.83 7.81
CA GLY A 114 -22.41 16.77 9.26
C GLY A 114 -21.25 17.28 10.11
N LEU A 115 -20.03 17.46 9.57
CA LEU A 115 -18.90 18.02 10.31
C LEU A 115 -18.91 19.55 10.41
N TYR A 116 -19.87 20.22 9.76
CA TYR A 116 -19.90 21.67 9.58
C TYR A 116 -21.10 22.32 10.29
N HIS A 117 -21.13 22.21 11.61
CA HIS A 117 -22.22 22.73 12.44
C HIS A 117 -22.33 24.27 12.42
N GLY A 118 -23.56 24.78 12.52
CA GLY A 118 -23.88 26.19 12.69
C GLY A 118 -25.33 26.52 12.34
N HIS A 119 -25.92 27.52 13.00
CA HIS A 119 -27.31 27.96 12.80
C HIS A 119 -27.51 28.93 11.60
N ASP A 120 -26.53 29.02 10.71
CA ASP A 120 -26.47 29.94 9.58
C ASP A 120 -27.15 29.32 8.33
N PRO A 121 -28.35 29.78 7.91
CA PRO A 121 -29.09 29.12 6.84
C PRO A 121 -28.43 29.24 5.47
N GLN A 122 -27.70 30.33 5.21
CA GLN A 122 -26.97 30.51 3.95
C GLN A 122 -25.79 29.55 3.86
N ARG A 123 -25.08 29.35 4.98
CA ARG A 123 -24.00 28.35 5.06
C ARG A 123 -24.52 26.93 4.94
N GLN A 124 -25.66 26.59 5.54
CA GLN A 124 -26.29 25.27 5.35
C GLN A 124 -26.67 25.04 3.87
N ALA A 125 -27.28 26.02 3.21
CA ALA A 125 -27.60 25.94 1.78
C ALA A 125 -26.34 25.81 0.89
N MET A 126 -25.28 26.55 1.22
CA MET A 126 -23.97 26.47 0.56
C MET A 126 -23.34 25.09 0.75
N LEU A 127 -23.22 24.60 1.99
CA LEU A 127 -22.62 23.29 2.31
C LEU A 127 -23.34 22.14 1.62
N LYS A 128 -24.68 22.17 1.59
CA LYS A 128 -25.49 21.19 0.88
C LYS A 128 -25.19 21.17 -0.63
N LYS A 129 -25.16 22.34 -1.28
CA LYS A 129 -24.80 22.42 -2.72
C LYS A 129 -23.33 22.09 -2.96
N PHE A 130 -22.42 22.41 -2.04
CA PHE A 130 -21.01 22.04 -2.12
C PHE A 130 -20.85 20.51 -2.08
N GLY A 131 -21.52 19.84 -1.13
CA GLY A 131 -21.57 18.38 -1.02
C GLY A 131 -22.08 17.70 -2.30
N GLN A 132 -23.06 18.29 -2.98
CA GLN A 132 -23.61 17.78 -4.26
C GLN A 132 -22.70 17.95 -5.48
N HIS A 133 -21.64 18.78 -5.39
CA HIS A 133 -20.85 19.19 -6.56
C HIS A 133 -19.33 19.05 -6.43
N TRP A 134 -18.76 19.06 -5.23
CA TRP A 134 -17.30 19.04 -5.03
C TRP A 134 -16.62 17.82 -5.68
N CYS A 135 -17.25 16.63 -5.67
CA CYS A 135 -16.74 15.44 -6.35
C CYS A 135 -16.44 15.62 -7.85
N LYS A 136 -17.12 16.56 -8.53
CA LYS A 136 -16.82 16.92 -9.93
C LYS A 136 -15.52 17.72 -10.08
N PHE A 137 -15.01 18.34 -9.02
CA PHE A 137 -13.79 19.16 -9.04
C PHE A 137 -12.57 18.46 -8.37
N TRP A 138 -12.80 17.40 -7.59
CA TRP A 138 -11.75 16.53 -7.03
C TRP A 138 -11.81 15.07 -7.58
N PRO A 139 -11.50 14.84 -8.88
CA PRO A 139 -11.21 13.49 -9.34
C PRO A 139 -10.03 12.88 -8.55
N VAL A 140 -9.98 11.55 -8.47
CA VAL A 140 -8.82 10.84 -7.90
C VAL A 140 -7.57 11.13 -8.75
N ARG A 141 -6.43 11.44 -8.12
CA ARG A 141 -5.15 11.60 -8.80
C ARG A 141 -4.27 10.38 -8.57
N PHE A 142 -3.76 9.78 -9.64
CA PHE A 142 -2.78 8.71 -9.59
C PHE A 142 -1.37 9.31 -9.64
N THR A 143 -0.89 9.75 -8.47
CA THR A 143 0.40 10.43 -8.31
C THR A 143 1.55 9.44 -8.11
N SER A 144 2.80 9.91 -8.10
CA SER A 144 3.95 9.05 -7.73
C SER A 144 3.99 8.66 -6.24
N HIS A 145 3.19 9.34 -5.41
CA HIS A 145 2.96 9.01 -4.01
C HIS A 145 1.80 8.02 -3.92
N VAL A 146 2.11 6.83 -3.40
CA VAL A 146 1.20 5.68 -3.39
C VAL A 146 0.00 5.96 -2.50
N ILE A 147 -1.20 6.04 -3.08
CA ILE A 147 -2.45 5.95 -2.31
C ILE A 147 -2.47 4.55 -1.68
N HIS A 148 -2.56 4.40 -0.36
CA HIS A 148 -2.50 3.08 0.29
C HIS A 148 -3.71 2.84 1.19
N LYS A 149 -4.44 1.74 0.93
CA LYS A 149 -5.68 1.29 1.62
C LYS A 149 -6.72 2.41 1.86
N ARG A 150 -6.75 3.42 0.98
CA ARG A 150 -7.51 4.65 1.23
C ARG A 150 -9.01 4.47 0.98
N ASN A 151 -9.84 4.84 1.94
CA ASN A 151 -11.27 5.04 1.69
C ASN A 151 -11.50 6.28 0.81
N LEU A 152 -12.27 6.11 -0.26
CA LEU A 152 -12.75 7.18 -1.13
C LEU A 152 -14.24 7.39 -0.91
N ASP A 153 -14.66 8.65 -1.00
CA ASP A 153 -16.06 9.03 -1.01
C ASP A 153 -16.79 8.32 -2.18
N SER A 154 -18.02 7.88 -1.96
CA SER A 154 -18.84 7.14 -2.93
C SER A 154 -18.98 7.88 -4.26
N GLU A 155 -19.21 9.18 -4.20
CA GLU A 155 -19.44 10.03 -5.37
C GLU A 155 -18.15 10.49 -6.06
N ARG A 156 -16.97 10.16 -5.52
CA ARG A 156 -15.68 10.67 -5.99
C ARG A 156 -15.28 10.01 -7.31
N VAL A 157 -15.09 10.85 -8.34
CA VAL A 157 -14.92 10.37 -9.71
C VAL A 157 -13.51 9.77 -9.90
N LEU A 158 -13.46 8.51 -10.35
CA LEU A 158 -12.26 7.90 -10.89
C LEU A 158 -12.08 8.42 -12.34
N PRO A 159 -10.91 8.98 -12.71
CA PRO A 159 -10.64 9.50 -14.06
C PRO A 159 -10.39 8.37 -15.08
N VAL A 160 -11.25 7.36 -15.10
CA VAL A 160 -11.17 6.21 -16.01
C VAL A 160 -11.87 6.53 -17.33
N THR A 161 -11.12 6.39 -18.41
CA THR A 161 -11.59 6.63 -19.80
C THR A 161 -11.92 5.34 -20.54
N CYS A 162 -11.33 4.19 -20.14
CA CYS A 162 -11.66 2.88 -20.68
C CYS A 162 -11.54 1.78 -19.60
N TRP A 163 -12.48 0.83 -19.63
CA TRP A 163 -12.46 -0.40 -18.83
C TRP A 163 -12.40 -1.62 -19.75
N ARG A 164 -11.44 -2.52 -19.55
CA ARG A 164 -11.38 -3.83 -20.23
C ARG A 164 -11.15 -4.94 -19.22
N ARG A 165 -12.13 -5.81 -19.02
CA ARG A 165 -12.01 -6.99 -18.15
C ARG A 165 -10.99 -7.98 -18.74
N LEU A 166 -10.03 -8.44 -17.92
CA LEU A 166 -9.01 -9.42 -18.33
C LEU A 166 -9.39 -10.86 -17.99
N SER A 167 -10.18 -11.11 -16.93
CA SER A 167 -10.59 -12.46 -16.53
C SER A 167 -11.90 -12.91 -17.19
N GLN A 168 -11.88 -14.03 -17.92
CA GLN A 168 -13.07 -14.67 -18.52
C GLN A 168 -13.89 -15.54 -17.55
N SER A 169 -13.45 -15.69 -16.28
CA SER A 169 -14.16 -16.49 -15.28
C SER A 169 -15.51 -15.88 -14.89
N GLU A 170 -16.61 -16.55 -15.26
CA GLU A 170 -17.94 -16.19 -14.78
C GLU A 170 -18.20 -16.78 -13.38
N SER A 171 -18.54 -15.91 -12.42
CA SER A 171 -19.20 -16.19 -11.13
C SER A 171 -18.43 -16.70 -9.89
N THR A 172 -17.17 -17.15 -9.93
CA THR A 172 -16.52 -17.77 -8.73
C THR A 172 -15.23 -17.16 -8.21
N SER A 173 -14.63 -16.16 -8.89
CA SER A 173 -13.37 -15.55 -8.43
C SER A 173 -13.56 -14.54 -7.30
N ARG A 174 -12.72 -14.65 -6.25
CA ARG A 174 -12.54 -13.65 -5.17
C ARG A 174 -12.21 -12.26 -5.70
N THR A 175 -11.48 -12.19 -6.82
CA THR A 175 -11.03 -10.96 -7.46
C THR A 175 -11.45 -10.86 -8.92
N THR A 176 -11.69 -9.64 -9.39
CA THR A 176 -11.95 -9.33 -10.81
C THR A 176 -10.89 -8.36 -11.29
N ILE A 177 -10.24 -8.69 -12.42
CA ILE A 177 -9.10 -7.93 -12.93
C ILE A 177 -9.51 -7.17 -14.19
N TYR A 178 -9.24 -5.87 -14.21
CA TYR A 178 -9.48 -4.96 -15.33
C TYR A 178 -8.18 -4.28 -15.75
N GLU A 179 -7.91 -4.25 -17.06
CA GLU A 179 -7.09 -3.22 -17.70
C GLU A 179 -7.90 -1.91 -17.73
N VAL A 180 -7.26 -0.81 -17.38
CA VAL A 180 -7.88 0.50 -17.17
C VAL A 180 -7.02 1.59 -17.82
N ASP A 181 -7.66 2.47 -18.61
CA ASP A 181 -7.00 3.66 -19.17
C ASP A 181 -7.38 4.91 -18.38
N LEU A 182 -6.39 5.56 -17.77
CA LEU A 182 -6.55 6.76 -16.96
C LEU A 182 -6.38 8.05 -17.79
N ASP A 183 -7.10 9.11 -17.42
CA ASP A 183 -6.91 10.43 -18.01
C ASP A 183 -5.49 10.98 -17.71
N PRO A 184 -4.73 11.42 -18.73
CA PRO A 184 -3.38 11.95 -18.54
C PRO A 184 -3.28 13.14 -17.58
N GLU A 185 -4.31 13.98 -17.45
CA GLU A 185 -4.32 15.17 -16.58
C GLU A 185 -4.65 14.84 -15.11
N CYS A 186 -4.95 13.58 -14.80
CA CYS A 186 -5.18 13.08 -13.44
C CYS A 186 -4.19 11.97 -13.05
N CYS A 187 -3.13 11.77 -13.83
CA CYS A 187 -2.27 10.60 -13.76
C CYS A 187 -0.80 11.01 -14.01
N GLU A 188 0.05 10.91 -13.00
CA GLU A 188 1.48 11.29 -13.09
C GLU A 188 2.38 10.11 -13.48
N VAL A 189 1.93 8.87 -13.24
CA VAL A 189 2.67 7.67 -13.63
C VAL A 189 2.92 7.62 -15.14
N SER A 190 4.07 7.09 -15.55
CA SER A 190 4.55 7.15 -16.94
C SER A 190 3.62 6.44 -17.92
N ASN A 191 3.14 5.25 -17.56
CA ASN A 191 2.12 4.52 -18.30
C ASN A 191 0.72 4.89 -17.80
N LYS A 192 -0.14 5.43 -18.68
CA LYS A 192 -1.53 5.79 -18.34
C LYS A 192 -2.47 4.57 -18.32
N LYS A 193 -2.02 3.43 -18.85
CA LYS A 193 -2.69 2.14 -18.79
C LYS A 193 -2.23 1.38 -17.55
N VAL A 194 -3.17 1.02 -16.69
CA VAL A 194 -2.94 0.34 -15.40
C VAL A 194 -3.82 -0.90 -15.27
N VAL A 195 -3.61 -1.69 -14.22
CA VAL A 195 -4.45 -2.83 -13.87
C VAL A 195 -5.13 -2.57 -12.54
N PHE A 196 -6.46 -2.68 -12.49
CA PHE A 196 -7.26 -2.69 -11.27
C PHE A 196 -7.61 -4.15 -10.90
N LYS A 197 -7.10 -4.63 -9.78
CA LYS A 197 -7.47 -5.90 -9.13
C LYS A 197 -8.51 -5.58 -8.05
N ILE A 198 -9.78 -5.83 -8.38
CA ILE A 198 -10.94 -5.51 -7.53
C ILE A 198 -11.30 -6.74 -6.69
N TYR A 199 -11.45 -6.59 -5.39
CA TYR A 199 -11.81 -7.64 -4.43
C TYR A 199 -13.32 -7.60 -4.17
N ASN A 200 -13.99 -8.75 -4.28
CA ASN A 200 -15.45 -8.87 -4.16
C ASN A 200 -15.90 -8.96 -2.70
N THR A 201 -15.51 -7.97 -1.89
CA THR A 201 -15.67 -7.88 -0.43
C THR A 201 -17.11 -7.94 0.08
N LYS A 202 -18.12 -7.65 -0.77
CA LYS A 202 -19.54 -7.82 -0.46
C LYS A 202 -20.02 -9.28 -0.44
N THR A 203 -19.33 -10.15 -1.19
CA THR A 203 -19.75 -11.56 -1.39
C THR A 203 -18.77 -12.57 -0.79
N ASP A 204 -17.51 -12.17 -0.60
CA ASP A 204 -16.50 -12.97 0.11
C ASP A 204 -15.82 -12.12 1.21
N PRO A 205 -16.12 -12.33 2.50
CA PRO A 205 -15.44 -11.67 3.60
C PRO A 205 -13.92 -11.91 3.64
N ALA A 206 -13.45 -13.07 3.14
CA ALA A 206 -12.01 -13.35 3.04
C ALA A 206 -11.32 -12.48 1.98
N ALA A 207 -12.07 -11.89 1.04
CA ALA A 207 -11.52 -10.93 0.08
C ALA A 207 -11.00 -9.66 0.76
N SER A 208 -11.54 -9.26 1.93
CA SER A 208 -11.06 -8.10 2.70
C SER A 208 -9.70 -8.39 3.36
N LEU A 209 -9.57 -9.60 3.91
CA LEU A 209 -8.30 -10.09 4.47
C LEU A 209 -7.24 -10.23 3.37
N ALA A 210 -7.60 -10.83 2.23
CA ALA A 210 -6.74 -10.98 1.06
C ALA A 210 -6.26 -9.63 0.49
N PHE A 211 -7.17 -8.66 0.36
CA PHE A 211 -6.85 -7.29 -0.06
C PHE A 211 -5.83 -6.63 0.87
N THR A 212 -6.10 -6.65 2.19
CA THR A 212 -5.25 -6.00 3.20
C THR A 212 -3.86 -6.62 3.19
N LYS A 213 -3.82 -7.95 3.24
CA LYS A 213 -2.61 -8.80 3.17
C LYS A 213 -1.74 -8.49 1.96
N GLU A 214 -2.31 -8.39 0.75
CA GLU A 214 -1.56 -8.12 -0.48
C GLU A 214 -1.06 -6.67 -0.54
N ALA A 215 -1.90 -5.70 -0.13
CA ALA A 215 -1.48 -4.29 -0.04
C ALA A 215 -0.31 -4.10 0.95
N ASP A 216 -0.35 -4.77 2.11
CA ASP A 216 0.69 -4.70 3.14
C ASP A 216 2.01 -5.33 2.68
N ILE A 217 1.95 -6.39 1.87
CA ILE A 217 3.12 -7.00 1.23
C ILE A 217 3.75 -6.03 0.22
N PHE A 218 2.96 -5.37 -0.62
CA PHE A 218 3.47 -4.35 -1.54
C PHE A 218 4.10 -3.15 -0.81
N GLU A 219 3.49 -2.65 0.27
CA GLU A 219 4.08 -1.59 1.11
C GLU A 219 5.41 -2.02 1.77
N THR A 220 5.47 -3.28 2.22
CA THR A 220 6.66 -3.88 2.84
C THR A 220 7.81 -4.04 1.85
N LEU A 221 7.53 -4.43 0.60
CA LEU A 221 8.51 -4.61 -0.47
C LEU A 221 9.04 -3.27 -1.02
N GLY A 222 8.15 -2.27 -1.14
CA GLY A 222 8.47 -0.92 -1.60
C GLY A 222 9.11 -0.86 -3.00
N ARG A 223 9.74 0.28 -3.33
CA ARG A 223 10.44 0.47 -4.62
C ARG A 223 11.73 -0.36 -4.76
N SER A 224 12.21 -1.00 -3.70
CA SER A 224 13.42 -1.84 -3.71
C SER A 224 13.33 -3.13 -4.54
N CYS A 225 12.18 -3.42 -5.14
CA CYS A 225 11.94 -4.62 -5.96
C CYS A 225 11.57 -4.28 -7.43
N GLU A 226 11.81 -3.03 -7.84
CA GLU A 226 11.51 -2.54 -9.19
C GLU A 226 12.31 -3.31 -10.26
N GLY A 227 11.64 -3.72 -11.34
CA GLY A 227 12.23 -4.58 -12.39
C GLY A 227 12.28 -6.08 -12.10
N VAL A 228 11.73 -6.54 -10.96
CA VAL A 228 11.56 -7.97 -10.61
C VAL A 228 10.21 -8.33 -9.94
N ILE A 229 9.52 -7.35 -9.35
CA ILE A 229 8.14 -7.46 -8.84
C ILE A 229 7.29 -6.38 -9.51
N VAL A 230 6.00 -6.68 -9.76
CA VAL A 230 5.05 -5.75 -10.36
C VAL A 230 4.91 -4.47 -9.52
N GLN A 231 5.02 -3.31 -10.16
CA GLN A 231 4.95 -2.01 -9.50
C GLN A 231 3.53 -1.75 -8.98
N TYR A 232 3.44 -1.60 -7.66
CA TYR A 232 2.25 -1.17 -6.95
C TYR A 232 2.11 0.35 -7.03
N LEU A 233 1.01 0.82 -7.63
CA LEU A 233 0.70 2.23 -7.86
C LEU A 233 -0.24 2.79 -6.78
N GLY A 234 -1.04 1.91 -6.16
CA GLY A 234 -1.85 2.26 -4.99
C GLY A 234 -2.96 1.25 -4.68
N SER A 235 -3.67 1.45 -3.58
CA SER A 235 -4.91 0.77 -3.28
C SER A 235 -5.92 1.68 -2.59
N PHE A 236 -7.19 1.46 -2.90
CA PHE A 236 -8.30 2.25 -2.39
C PHE A 236 -9.54 1.40 -2.16
N ILE A 237 -10.53 1.95 -1.48
CA ILE A 237 -11.83 1.35 -1.21
C ILE A 237 -12.91 2.35 -1.62
N GLN A 238 -13.85 1.92 -2.47
CA GLN A 238 -15.04 2.70 -2.86
C GLN A 238 -16.23 1.74 -2.96
N HIS A 239 -17.43 2.18 -2.55
CA HIS A 239 -18.65 1.35 -2.54
C HIS A 239 -18.48 -0.05 -1.89
N GLU A 240 -17.65 -0.12 -0.84
CA GLU A 240 -17.26 -1.35 -0.12
C GLU A 240 -16.60 -2.42 -1.03
N LYS A 241 -16.04 -2.02 -2.18
CA LYS A 241 -15.11 -2.78 -3.00
C LYS A 241 -13.69 -2.28 -2.76
N SER A 242 -12.79 -3.19 -2.40
CA SER A 242 -11.36 -2.87 -2.25
C SER A 242 -10.62 -3.10 -3.57
N VAL A 243 -9.67 -2.23 -3.92
CA VAL A 243 -9.00 -2.20 -5.23
C VAL A 243 -7.50 -2.04 -5.05
N ILE A 244 -6.70 -2.91 -5.68
CA ILE A 244 -5.26 -2.74 -5.85
C ILE A 244 -4.98 -2.30 -7.30
N VAL A 245 -4.13 -1.30 -7.45
CA VAL A 245 -3.73 -0.68 -8.72
C VAL A 245 -2.26 -1.00 -9.00
N LEU A 246 -2.02 -1.65 -10.14
CA LEU A 246 -0.71 -2.15 -10.56
C LEU A 246 -0.33 -1.59 -11.94
N GLU A 247 0.96 -1.61 -12.27
CA GLU A 247 1.42 -1.38 -13.65
C GLU A 247 0.83 -2.40 -14.65
N HIS A 248 0.62 -1.99 -15.90
CA HIS A 248 0.09 -2.87 -16.95
C HIS A 248 1.20 -3.66 -17.67
N ALA A 249 1.10 -4.98 -17.64
CA ALA A 249 1.96 -5.90 -18.38
C ALA A 249 1.54 -6.00 -19.86
N ASN A 250 2.18 -5.19 -20.72
CA ASN A 250 1.95 -5.16 -22.17
C ASN A 250 2.28 -6.49 -22.92
N GLY A 251 2.85 -7.47 -22.22
CA GLY A 251 3.10 -8.82 -22.71
C GLY A 251 2.04 -9.86 -22.35
N GLY A 252 1.21 -9.62 -21.34
CA GLY A 252 0.42 -10.67 -20.68
C GLY A 252 1.23 -11.38 -19.59
N ASN A 253 1.00 -12.67 -19.40
CA ASN A 253 1.77 -13.51 -18.45
C ASN A 253 2.76 -14.47 -19.17
N LEU A 254 3.49 -15.29 -18.42
CA LEU A 254 4.49 -16.22 -18.96
C LEU A 254 3.87 -17.36 -19.79
N TRP A 255 2.60 -17.71 -19.56
CA TRP A 255 1.85 -18.62 -20.43
C TRP A 255 1.56 -17.92 -21.78
N ASP A 256 1.14 -16.65 -21.77
CA ASP A 256 0.94 -15.88 -23.01
C ASP A 256 2.24 -15.63 -23.78
N PHE A 257 3.38 -15.51 -23.07
CA PHE A 257 4.71 -15.60 -23.67
C PHE A 257 4.89 -16.94 -24.38
N PHE A 258 4.77 -18.10 -23.72
CA PHE A 258 4.98 -19.39 -24.38
C PHE A 258 3.92 -19.76 -25.46
N LYS A 259 2.77 -19.09 -25.51
CA LYS A 259 1.82 -19.16 -26.66
C LYS A 259 2.30 -18.39 -27.88
N THR A 260 2.84 -17.18 -27.68
CA THR A 260 2.96 -16.16 -28.74
C THR A 260 4.40 -15.83 -29.12
N HIS A 261 5.36 -16.03 -28.21
CA HIS A 261 6.76 -15.69 -28.45
C HIS A 261 7.49 -16.76 -29.25
N ARG A 262 8.41 -16.31 -30.10
CA ARG A 262 9.21 -17.18 -30.94
C ARG A 262 10.30 -17.86 -30.11
N VAL A 263 10.35 -19.18 -30.16
CA VAL A 263 11.41 -20.01 -29.55
C VAL A 263 12.80 -19.48 -29.95
N PRO A 264 13.77 -19.36 -29.01
CA PRO A 264 15.13 -18.88 -29.30
C PRO A 264 15.76 -19.51 -30.55
N ARG A 265 16.36 -18.63 -31.36
CA ARG A 265 16.98 -18.92 -32.67
C ARG A 265 18.45 -19.34 -32.55
N ASN A 266 19.10 -18.99 -31.45
CA ASN A 266 20.53 -19.22 -31.17
C ASN A 266 20.79 -19.27 -29.65
N ASN A 267 22.02 -19.60 -29.26
CA ASN A 267 22.41 -19.76 -27.86
C ASN A 267 22.39 -18.43 -27.07
N GLN A 268 22.57 -17.28 -27.71
CA GLN A 268 22.61 -15.98 -27.04
C GLN A 268 21.21 -15.53 -26.63
N GLU A 269 20.21 -15.67 -27.52
CA GLU A 269 18.79 -15.49 -27.21
C GLU A 269 18.34 -16.43 -26.07
N LEU A 270 18.80 -17.69 -26.10
CA LEU A 270 18.47 -18.69 -25.09
C LEU A 270 19.09 -18.38 -23.72
N ILE A 271 20.37 -17.99 -23.68
CA ILE A 271 21.04 -17.50 -22.47
C ILE A 271 20.34 -16.25 -21.93
N TYR A 272 19.93 -15.32 -22.78
CA TYR A 272 19.22 -14.10 -22.38
C TYR A 272 17.85 -14.43 -21.76
N LEU A 273 17.06 -15.30 -22.40
CA LEU A 273 15.78 -15.76 -21.87
C LEU A 273 15.93 -16.39 -20.49
N TRP A 274 16.88 -17.29 -20.31
CA TRP A 274 17.16 -17.88 -19.00
C TRP A 274 17.69 -16.87 -17.98
N THR A 275 18.49 -15.89 -18.40
CA THR A 275 18.95 -14.80 -17.52
C THR A 275 17.78 -13.94 -17.02
N LYS A 276 16.78 -13.66 -17.88
CA LYS A 276 15.56 -12.95 -17.49
C LYS A 276 14.62 -13.81 -16.64
N LEU A 277 14.53 -15.12 -16.85
CA LEU A 277 13.79 -16.04 -15.97
C LEU A 277 14.46 -16.17 -14.58
N PHE A 278 15.80 -16.18 -14.52
CA PHE A 278 16.52 -16.27 -13.23
C PHE A 278 16.46 -14.99 -12.38
N LYS A 279 16.08 -13.83 -12.93
CA LYS A 279 15.66 -12.65 -12.13
C LYS A 279 14.49 -12.97 -11.17
N LEU A 280 13.69 -14.00 -11.44
CA LEU A 280 12.65 -14.42 -10.49
C LEU A 280 13.26 -14.92 -9.16
N VAL A 281 14.48 -15.48 -9.18
CA VAL A 281 15.22 -15.84 -7.94
C VAL A 281 15.57 -14.59 -7.11
N GLU A 282 15.83 -13.46 -7.77
CA GLU A 282 16.04 -12.16 -7.13
C GLU A 282 14.74 -11.66 -6.48
N ALA A 283 13.60 -11.75 -7.17
CA ALA A 283 12.28 -11.45 -6.60
C ALA A 283 11.97 -12.31 -5.34
N ILE A 284 12.25 -13.61 -5.38
CA ILE A 284 12.13 -14.50 -4.20
C ILE A 284 13.11 -14.09 -3.09
N ASN A 285 14.33 -13.65 -3.42
CA ASN A 285 15.27 -13.13 -2.43
C ASN A 285 14.72 -11.89 -1.69
N HIS A 286 14.02 -10.99 -2.39
CA HIS A 286 13.36 -9.82 -1.78
C HIS A 286 12.19 -10.21 -0.87
N LEU A 287 11.36 -11.17 -1.29
CA LEU A 287 10.28 -11.72 -0.46
C LEU A 287 10.82 -12.43 0.80
N HIS A 288 11.94 -13.15 0.69
CA HIS A 288 12.55 -13.87 1.81
C HIS A 288 13.34 -12.95 2.77
N HIS A 289 13.81 -11.79 2.28
CA HIS A 289 14.60 -10.82 3.07
C HIS A 289 14.10 -9.37 2.89
N PRO A 290 12.83 -9.07 3.21
CA PRO A 290 12.23 -7.76 2.95
C PRO A 290 12.81 -6.72 3.92
N GLY A 291 13.67 -5.82 3.45
CA GLY A 291 14.51 -4.95 4.30
C GLY A 291 13.78 -4.03 5.31
N ARG A 292 12.46 -3.86 5.14
CA ARG A 292 11.56 -3.15 6.08
C ARG A 292 11.06 -4.04 7.22
N ALA A 293 10.88 -5.34 7.01
CA ALA A 293 10.33 -6.27 8.00
C ALA A 293 11.40 -7.22 8.59
N THR A 294 11.17 -7.71 9.81
CA THR A 294 12.05 -8.62 10.54
C THR A 294 11.86 -10.09 10.17
N VAL A 295 11.10 -10.37 9.11
CA VAL A 295 10.44 -11.65 8.85
C VAL A 295 10.31 -11.84 7.33
N GLY A 296 10.69 -13.03 6.84
CA GLY A 296 10.51 -13.41 5.44
C GLY A 296 9.05 -13.75 5.09
N ILE A 297 8.72 -13.57 3.82
CA ILE A 297 7.41 -13.82 3.20
C ILE A 297 7.55 -15.00 2.24
N THR A 298 6.71 -16.03 2.34
CA THR A 298 6.54 -17.04 1.28
C THR A 298 5.52 -16.57 0.25
N HIS A 299 5.77 -16.83 -1.04
CA HIS A 299 4.81 -16.51 -2.11
C HIS A 299 3.64 -17.50 -2.16
N ARG A 300 3.91 -18.80 -1.99
CA ARG A 300 2.96 -19.93 -1.97
C ARG A 300 2.16 -20.23 -3.25
N ASP A 301 2.23 -19.41 -4.29
CA ASP A 301 1.50 -19.63 -5.55
C ASP A 301 2.28 -19.17 -6.79
N LEU A 302 3.51 -19.69 -6.94
CA LEU A 302 4.34 -19.44 -8.12
C LEU A 302 3.93 -20.35 -9.29
N LYS A 303 3.40 -19.74 -10.34
CA LYS A 303 2.89 -20.38 -11.56
C LYS A 303 3.04 -19.44 -12.76
N PHE A 304 2.89 -19.94 -14.00
CA PHE A 304 3.06 -19.14 -15.21
C PHE A 304 2.10 -17.93 -15.29
N GLU A 305 0.90 -18.07 -14.75
CA GLU A 305 -0.12 -17.02 -14.72
C GLU A 305 0.29 -15.86 -13.79
N ASN A 306 1.10 -16.13 -12.77
CA ASN A 306 1.54 -15.17 -11.74
C ASN A 306 2.93 -14.58 -12.04
N ILE A 307 3.44 -14.79 -13.25
CA ILE A 307 4.66 -14.19 -13.78
C ILE A 307 4.27 -13.32 -14.97
N LEU A 308 4.36 -12.01 -14.81
CA LEU A 308 3.98 -11.02 -15.82
C LEU A 308 5.12 -10.76 -16.80
N PHE A 309 4.78 -10.61 -18.08
CA PHE A 309 5.71 -10.37 -19.18
C PHE A 309 5.62 -8.89 -19.62
N PHE A 310 6.76 -8.20 -19.60
CA PHE A 310 6.88 -6.80 -20.01
C PHE A 310 7.83 -6.69 -21.20
N LYS A 311 7.34 -6.14 -22.32
CA LYS A 311 8.12 -5.85 -23.53
C LYS A 311 8.66 -4.43 -23.45
N ASN A 312 9.96 -4.26 -23.64
CA ASN A 312 10.63 -2.97 -23.77
C ASN A 312 10.98 -2.76 -25.26
N GLY A 313 10.94 -1.53 -25.75
CA GLY A 313 11.32 -1.22 -27.15
C GLY A 313 10.31 -1.71 -28.21
N SER A 314 10.82 -2.01 -29.40
CA SER A 314 10.05 -2.40 -30.58
C SER A 314 9.89 -3.93 -30.72
N ALA A 315 9.13 -4.38 -31.72
CA ALA A 315 8.84 -5.80 -31.92
C ALA A 315 10.05 -6.67 -32.35
N ASP A 316 11.15 -6.04 -32.78
CA ASP A 316 12.40 -6.72 -33.13
C ASP A 316 13.47 -6.62 -32.02
N ASP A 317 13.27 -5.76 -31.01
CA ASP A 317 14.16 -5.64 -29.87
C ASP A 317 13.95 -6.82 -28.91
N TYR A 318 15.02 -7.57 -28.64
CA TYR A 318 14.98 -8.71 -27.70
C TYR A 318 15.05 -8.23 -26.24
N GLU A 319 14.41 -7.12 -25.91
CA GLU A 319 14.42 -6.48 -24.60
C GLU A 319 13.08 -6.68 -23.87
N PHE A 320 13.11 -7.41 -22.77
CA PHE A 320 11.91 -7.69 -21.98
C PHE A 320 12.25 -8.02 -20.53
N GLU A 321 11.26 -7.95 -19.65
CA GLU A 321 11.37 -8.33 -18.25
C GLU A 321 10.25 -9.29 -17.83
N PHE A 322 10.53 -10.11 -16.81
CA PHE A 322 9.53 -10.90 -16.10
C PHE A 322 9.43 -10.39 -14.65
N LYS A 323 8.21 -10.16 -14.16
CA LYS A 323 7.96 -9.66 -12.81
C LYS A 323 6.94 -10.54 -12.09
N LEU A 324 7.13 -10.79 -10.79
CA LEU A 324 6.13 -11.51 -9.97
C LEU A 324 4.93 -10.63 -9.62
N THR A 325 3.78 -11.27 -9.45
CA THR A 325 2.49 -10.67 -9.02
C THR A 325 1.70 -11.67 -8.18
N ASP A 326 0.58 -11.23 -7.59
CA ASP A 326 -0.45 -12.07 -6.97
C ASP A 326 -0.05 -12.65 -5.60
N PHE A 327 -0.02 -11.76 -4.59
CA PHE A 327 0.41 -12.08 -3.22
C PHE A 327 -0.74 -12.39 -2.24
N ASP A 328 -1.96 -12.61 -2.72
CA ASP A 328 -3.14 -12.87 -1.88
C ASP A 328 -3.04 -14.21 -1.11
N THR A 329 -2.26 -15.17 -1.61
CA THR A 329 -1.96 -16.46 -0.96
C THR A 329 -0.72 -16.42 -0.04
N SER A 330 0.19 -15.45 -0.22
CA SER A 330 1.50 -15.39 0.46
C SER A 330 1.44 -15.41 2.01
N THR A 331 2.49 -15.83 2.73
CA THR A 331 2.46 -15.82 4.22
C THR A 331 3.74 -15.34 4.88
N SER A 332 3.59 -14.74 6.07
CA SER A 332 4.64 -14.17 6.91
C SER A 332 4.55 -14.76 8.32
N LEU A 333 5.68 -14.92 9.02
CA LEU A 333 5.72 -15.41 10.42
C LEU A 333 4.84 -14.59 11.38
N GLN A 334 4.58 -13.30 11.07
CA GLN A 334 3.73 -12.45 11.90
C GLN A 334 2.23 -12.77 11.75
N ASN A 335 1.82 -13.38 10.63
CA ASN A 335 0.42 -13.72 10.36
C ASN A 335 0.03 -15.04 11.05
N THR A 336 0.96 -16.01 11.10
CA THR A 336 0.75 -17.30 11.78
C THR A 336 0.71 -17.14 13.31
N GLN A 337 1.61 -16.36 13.91
CA GLN A 337 1.53 -16.06 15.36
C GLN A 337 0.29 -15.24 15.74
N ASN A 338 -0.27 -14.47 14.80
CA ASN A 338 -1.55 -13.78 14.97
C ASN A 338 -2.79 -14.70 14.89
N GLY A 339 -2.64 -16.04 14.90
CA GLY A 339 -3.77 -16.96 15.01
C GLY A 339 -4.70 -16.99 13.81
N PHE A 340 -4.27 -16.48 12.64
CA PHE A 340 -4.94 -16.70 11.35
C PHE A 340 -4.72 -18.15 10.87
N ASN A 341 -5.11 -19.13 11.69
CA ASN A 341 -4.90 -20.57 11.47
C ASN A 341 -5.95 -21.18 10.51
N HIS A 342 -6.39 -20.40 9.52
CA HIS A 342 -6.93 -20.94 8.27
C HIS A 342 -5.87 -20.72 7.21
N GLN A 343 -4.87 -21.60 7.30
CA GLN A 343 -3.80 -21.79 6.33
C GLN A 343 -4.41 -22.57 5.13
N ASP A 344 -5.36 -21.94 4.46
CA ASP A 344 -6.24 -22.57 3.47
C ASP A 344 -5.47 -23.23 2.32
N ASN A 345 -6.16 -24.08 1.57
CA ASN A 345 -5.66 -24.66 0.33
C ASN A 345 -5.82 -23.65 -0.84
N ASP A 346 -5.29 -22.44 -0.63
CA ASP A 346 -5.46 -21.25 -1.47
C ASP A 346 -4.48 -21.16 -2.64
N GLY A 347 -3.20 -21.54 -2.44
CA GLY A 347 -2.19 -21.61 -3.50
C GLY A 347 -2.26 -22.85 -4.39
N SER A 348 -1.54 -22.86 -5.52
CA SER A 348 -1.47 -23.98 -6.47
C SER A 348 -0.89 -25.25 -5.81
N ARG A 349 -1.79 -26.07 -5.27
CA ARG A 349 -1.50 -27.35 -4.58
C ARG A 349 -0.58 -28.24 -5.41
N THR A 350 -0.79 -28.26 -6.72
CA THR A 350 -0.03 -29.07 -7.69
C THR A 350 1.42 -28.60 -7.94
N ARG A 351 1.78 -27.36 -7.56
CA ARG A 351 3.19 -26.88 -7.58
C ARG A 351 3.82 -26.76 -6.20
N SER A 352 3.07 -27.10 -5.15
CA SER A 352 3.56 -27.06 -3.77
C SER A 352 4.76 -27.98 -3.56
N ALA A 353 5.61 -27.61 -2.61
CA ALA A 353 6.68 -28.46 -2.12
C ALA A 353 6.13 -29.64 -1.29
N PRO A 354 6.86 -30.76 -1.14
CA PRO A 354 6.42 -31.91 -0.34
C PRO A 354 5.96 -31.49 1.06
N GLU A 355 6.78 -30.70 1.77
CA GLU A 355 6.48 -30.20 3.12
C GLU A 355 5.41 -29.09 3.17
N ALA A 356 5.02 -28.52 2.02
CA ALA A 356 3.94 -27.54 1.90
C ALA A 356 2.59 -28.19 1.53
N SER A 357 2.60 -29.41 0.99
CA SER A 357 1.43 -30.10 0.43
C SER A 357 0.44 -30.67 1.45
N ARG A 358 0.90 -30.90 2.70
CA ARG A 358 0.12 -31.44 3.85
C ARG A 358 -0.67 -32.73 3.57
N ILE A 359 -0.07 -33.66 2.82
CA ILE A 359 -0.65 -34.95 2.42
C ILE A 359 -1.23 -35.79 3.58
N LEU A 360 -0.75 -35.64 4.82
CA LEU A 360 -1.02 -36.59 5.92
C LEU A 360 -1.87 -36.05 7.08
N ASP A 361 -2.05 -34.73 7.22
CA ASP A 361 -2.68 -34.14 8.43
C ASP A 361 -4.21 -34.12 8.34
N HIS A 362 -4.82 -35.28 8.58
CA HIS A 362 -6.24 -35.41 8.94
C HIS A 362 -6.46 -35.57 10.45
N THR A 363 -5.42 -35.78 11.25
CA THR A 363 -5.53 -36.22 12.65
C THR A 363 -5.03 -35.23 13.70
N GLU A 364 -4.04 -34.37 13.42
CA GLU A 364 -3.64 -33.28 14.32
C GLU A 364 -3.32 -31.97 13.57
N PRO A 365 -3.65 -30.79 14.14
CA PRO A 365 -3.29 -29.50 13.56
C PRO A 365 -1.82 -29.16 13.88
N LYS A 366 -0.88 -29.81 13.18
CA LYS A 366 0.54 -29.43 13.25
C LYS A 366 0.72 -27.99 12.79
N SER A 367 1.12 -27.12 13.72
CA SER A 367 1.50 -25.73 13.46
C SER A 367 2.89 -25.61 12.81
N GLU A 368 3.25 -26.57 11.93
CA GLU A 368 4.52 -26.58 11.22
C GLU A 368 4.42 -25.65 10.00
N MET A 369 5.24 -24.61 10.06
CA MET A 369 5.18 -23.45 9.19
C MET A 369 5.91 -23.72 7.88
N THR A 370 5.25 -23.47 6.75
CA THR A 370 5.82 -23.68 5.41
C THR A 370 7.17 -22.95 5.27
N PRO A 371 8.28 -23.65 5.01
CA PRO A 371 9.60 -23.03 4.89
C PRO A 371 9.67 -22.03 3.73
N LEU A 372 10.53 -21.00 3.87
CA LEU A 372 10.83 -20.07 2.77
C LEU A 372 11.29 -20.83 1.50
N THR A 373 12.05 -21.91 1.67
CA THR A 373 12.52 -22.78 0.58
C THR A 373 11.41 -23.56 -0.15
N SER A 374 10.14 -23.46 0.25
CA SER A 374 9.00 -23.93 -0.55
C SER A 374 8.84 -23.14 -1.86
N ASP A 375 9.14 -21.83 -1.85
CA ASP A 375 9.09 -21.02 -3.09
C ASP A 375 10.19 -21.40 -4.08
N ILE A 376 11.34 -21.88 -3.58
CA ILE A 376 12.42 -22.42 -4.41
C ILE A 376 11.98 -23.70 -5.14
N TRP A 377 11.20 -24.55 -4.48
CA TRP A 377 10.60 -25.72 -5.13
C TRP A 377 9.59 -25.30 -6.21
N GLN A 378 8.64 -24.44 -5.87
CA GLN A 378 7.63 -23.98 -6.83
C GLN A 378 8.28 -23.30 -8.05
N LEU A 379 9.30 -22.44 -7.85
CA LEU A 379 10.08 -21.84 -8.93
C LEU A 379 10.86 -22.88 -9.74
N GLY A 380 11.30 -23.98 -9.10
CA GLY A 380 11.83 -25.16 -9.78
C GLY A 380 10.81 -25.85 -10.69
N THR A 381 9.53 -25.93 -10.29
CA THR A 381 8.46 -26.44 -11.15
C THR A 381 8.20 -25.51 -12.34
N VAL A 382 8.23 -24.19 -12.13
CA VAL A 382 8.15 -23.16 -13.18
C VAL A 382 9.31 -23.29 -14.17
N PHE A 383 10.55 -23.45 -13.70
CA PHE A 383 11.70 -23.63 -14.58
C PHE A 383 11.69 -24.98 -15.31
N SER A 384 11.18 -26.04 -14.68
CA SER A 384 10.93 -27.33 -15.32
C SER A 384 9.90 -27.23 -16.47
N GLU A 385 8.76 -26.59 -16.24
CA GLU A 385 7.74 -26.38 -17.28
C GLU A 385 8.23 -25.42 -18.37
N ALA A 386 9.01 -24.39 -18.03
CA ALA A 386 9.62 -23.46 -18.98
C ALA A 386 10.64 -24.17 -19.89
N LEU A 387 11.45 -25.09 -19.34
CA LEU A 387 12.39 -25.90 -20.10
C LEU A 387 11.69 -26.72 -21.21
N ILE A 388 10.58 -27.38 -20.87
CA ILE A 388 9.79 -28.16 -21.83
C ILE A 388 9.19 -27.25 -22.93
N CYS A 389 8.71 -26.06 -22.55
CA CYS A 389 8.21 -25.06 -23.50
C CYS A 389 9.30 -24.51 -24.45
N ILE A 390 10.55 -24.47 -24.01
CA ILE A 390 11.71 -23.93 -24.75
C ILE A 390 12.34 -24.98 -25.68
N LEU A 391 12.41 -26.23 -25.25
CA LEU A 391 13.02 -27.33 -26.00
C LEU A 391 12.07 -27.92 -27.05
N TRP A 392 10.78 -28.05 -26.72
CA TRP A 392 9.73 -28.53 -27.62
C TRP A 392 8.75 -27.40 -27.95
N ASP A 393 7.56 -27.39 -27.32
CA ASP A 393 6.64 -26.25 -27.28
C ASP A 393 5.63 -26.41 -26.13
N HIS A 394 4.79 -25.40 -25.90
CA HIS A 394 3.84 -25.36 -24.78
C HIS A 394 2.81 -26.50 -24.77
N ARG A 395 2.51 -27.14 -25.91
CA ARG A 395 1.54 -28.25 -26.00
C ARG A 395 2.10 -29.53 -25.36
N SER A 396 3.42 -29.67 -25.30
CA SER A 396 4.09 -30.77 -24.61
C SER A 396 3.82 -30.79 -23.10
N LEU A 397 3.40 -29.66 -22.49
CA LEU A 397 2.99 -29.63 -21.08
C LEU A 397 1.82 -30.57 -20.78
N SER A 398 0.89 -30.78 -21.72
CA SER A 398 -0.22 -31.73 -21.51
C SER A 398 0.25 -33.20 -21.49
N ALA A 399 1.32 -33.53 -22.22
CA ALA A 399 1.95 -34.84 -22.15
C ALA A 399 2.77 -34.99 -20.85
N TYR A 400 3.43 -33.92 -20.41
CA TYR A 400 4.19 -33.87 -19.18
C TYR A 400 3.30 -34.04 -17.94
N GLU A 401 2.18 -33.32 -17.90
CA GLU A 401 1.16 -33.45 -16.85
C GLU A 401 0.57 -34.86 -16.81
N LYS A 402 0.31 -35.47 -17.98
CA LYS A 402 -0.16 -36.86 -18.08
C LYS A 402 0.86 -37.85 -17.49
N LYS A 403 2.16 -37.69 -17.77
CA LYS A 403 3.23 -38.50 -17.15
C LYS A 403 3.25 -38.36 -15.62
N ARG A 404 3.17 -37.13 -15.09
CA ARG A 404 3.06 -36.90 -13.63
C ARG A 404 1.80 -37.53 -13.04
N ARG A 405 0.67 -37.50 -13.77
CA ARG A 405 -0.60 -38.14 -13.37
C ARG A 405 -0.50 -39.67 -13.31
N GLU A 406 0.16 -40.27 -14.30
CA GLU A 406 0.41 -41.71 -14.34
C GLU A 406 1.29 -42.16 -13.16
N GLU A 407 2.38 -41.44 -12.86
CA GLU A 407 3.24 -41.77 -11.72
C GLU A 407 2.58 -41.50 -10.36
N THR A 408 1.97 -40.32 -10.14
CA THR A 408 1.29 -39.99 -8.87
C THR A 408 0.15 -40.94 -8.54
N SER A 409 -0.55 -41.49 -9.53
CA SER A 409 -1.59 -42.52 -9.33
C SER A 409 -1.07 -43.84 -8.74
N SER A 410 0.25 -44.07 -8.75
CA SER A 410 0.89 -45.21 -8.09
C SER A 410 1.06 -45.02 -6.57
N PHE A 411 0.92 -43.78 -6.08
CA PHE A 411 1.10 -43.42 -4.67
C PHE A 411 -0.24 -43.19 -3.97
N ARG A 412 -0.64 -44.15 -3.12
CA ARG A 412 -1.95 -44.14 -2.40
C ARG A 412 -2.19 -42.90 -1.53
N ASN A 413 -1.13 -42.22 -1.12
CA ASN A 413 -1.19 -40.97 -0.36
C ASN A 413 -1.52 -39.74 -1.23
N LEU A 414 -1.39 -39.83 -2.56
CA LEU A 414 -1.74 -38.76 -3.49
C LEU A 414 -3.10 -38.97 -4.18
N GLU A 415 -3.62 -40.21 -4.17
CA GLU A 415 -4.87 -40.58 -4.82
C GLU A 415 -6.08 -39.82 -4.23
N ASN A 416 -6.81 -39.06 -5.07
CA ASN A 416 -7.95 -38.21 -4.70
C ASN A 416 -7.63 -37.07 -3.69
N SER A 417 -6.34 -36.72 -3.53
CA SER A 417 -5.89 -35.66 -2.61
C SER A 417 -6.00 -34.23 -3.16
N GLY A 418 -6.19 -34.07 -4.47
CA GLY A 418 -5.98 -32.80 -5.20
C GLY A 418 -4.52 -32.50 -5.55
N LEU A 419 -3.65 -33.52 -5.52
CA LEU A 419 -2.22 -33.46 -5.87
C LEU A 419 -1.86 -34.42 -7.03
N GLU A 420 -2.84 -34.92 -7.77
CA GLU A 420 -2.72 -35.98 -8.80
C GLU A 420 -1.95 -35.55 -10.06
N ILE A 421 -1.34 -34.38 -10.08
CA ILE A 421 -0.44 -33.89 -11.15
C ILE A 421 0.77 -33.13 -10.58
N CYS A 422 1.05 -33.30 -9.29
CA CYS A 422 2.13 -32.61 -8.60
C CYS A 422 3.52 -33.12 -8.99
N PHE A 423 4.58 -32.52 -8.43
CA PHE A 423 5.97 -32.79 -8.80
C PHE A 423 6.69 -33.76 -7.83
N HIS A 424 5.98 -34.37 -6.88
CA HIS A 424 6.56 -35.23 -5.85
C HIS A 424 5.72 -36.47 -5.50
N ASP A 425 6.36 -37.51 -4.97
CA ASP A 425 5.70 -38.68 -4.38
C ASP A 425 5.07 -38.38 -2.99
N GLY A 426 5.48 -37.28 -2.38
CA GLY A 426 5.13 -36.85 -1.01
C GLY A 426 6.34 -36.54 -0.12
N GLU A 427 7.54 -36.95 -0.55
CA GLU A 427 8.83 -36.68 0.09
C GLU A 427 9.87 -36.14 -0.92
N LYS A 428 9.92 -36.70 -2.13
CA LYS A 428 10.95 -36.50 -3.17
C LYS A 428 10.33 -36.24 -4.54
N ARG A 429 11.16 -35.75 -5.48
CA ARG A 429 10.80 -35.51 -6.89
C ARG A 429 10.39 -36.81 -7.59
N LEU A 430 9.33 -36.77 -8.39
CA LEU A 430 8.89 -37.88 -9.24
C LEU A 430 9.97 -38.27 -10.28
N ALA A 431 10.08 -39.57 -10.58
CA ALA A 431 11.06 -40.10 -11.52
C ALA A 431 10.83 -39.60 -12.96
N CYS A 432 9.57 -39.52 -13.39
CA CYS A 432 9.20 -39.08 -14.74
C CYS A 432 9.62 -37.63 -15.04
N ILE A 433 9.90 -36.80 -14.03
CA ILE A 433 10.44 -35.45 -14.24
C ILE A 433 11.83 -35.52 -14.84
N GLN A 434 12.69 -36.38 -14.29
CA GLN A 434 14.05 -36.60 -14.80
C GLN A 434 14.03 -37.31 -16.16
N GLU A 435 13.15 -38.30 -16.36
CA GLU A 435 12.93 -38.94 -17.67
C GLU A 435 12.56 -37.90 -18.74
N PHE A 436 11.54 -37.08 -18.46
CA PHE A 436 10.97 -36.14 -19.42
C PHE A 436 11.89 -34.94 -19.69
N HIS A 437 12.70 -34.52 -18.70
CA HIS A 437 13.82 -33.60 -18.93
C HIS A 437 14.88 -34.23 -19.84
N GLN A 438 15.28 -35.48 -19.63
CA GLN A 438 16.28 -36.14 -20.47
C GLN A 438 15.79 -36.33 -21.91
N GLU A 439 14.55 -36.79 -22.12
CA GLU A 439 13.92 -36.89 -23.45
C GLU A 439 13.95 -35.53 -24.18
N ALA A 440 13.69 -34.42 -23.47
CA ALA A 440 13.75 -33.08 -24.03
C ALA A 440 15.20 -32.62 -24.32
N LEU A 441 16.17 -32.97 -23.45
CA LEU A 441 17.59 -32.69 -23.65
C LEU A 441 18.21 -33.47 -24.81
N ASP A 442 17.74 -34.68 -25.09
CA ASP A 442 18.19 -35.50 -26.23
C ASP A 442 17.70 -34.89 -27.56
N GLY A 443 16.51 -34.28 -27.56
CA GLY A 443 15.95 -33.56 -28.71
C GLY A 443 16.48 -32.13 -28.91
N ARG A 444 17.41 -31.64 -28.08
CA ARG A 444 17.80 -30.22 -28.08
C ARG A 444 18.58 -29.79 -29.33
N LYS A 445 18.50 -28.49 -29.64
CA LYS A 445 19.19 -27.88 -30.79
C LYS A 445 20.70 -27.86 -30.55
N ALA A 446 21.51 -28.15 -31.58
CA ALA A 446 22.97 -28.22 -31.48
C ALA A 446 23.71 -26.93 -31.07
N PHE A 447 23.02 -25.78 -30.98
CA PHE A 447 23.58 -24.55 -30.39
C PHE A 447 23.37 -24.45 -28.87
N ASP A 448 22.46 -25.23 -28.29
CA ASP A 448 22.09 -25.14 -26.88
C ASP A 448 23.20 -25.69 -25.99
N ARG A 449 23.75 -24.80 -25.15
CA ARG A 449 24.79 -25.10 -24.15
C ARG A 449 24.32 -24.88 -22.72
N ILE A 450 23.07 -24.47 -22.50
CA ILE A 450 22.57 -24.03 -21.20
C ILE A 450 21.55 -25.01 -20.60
N SER A 451 20.72 -25.65 -21.41
CA SER A 451 19.64 -26.49 -20.90
C SER A 451 20.12 -27.68 -20.06
N GLU A 452 21.19 -28.38 -20.47
CA GLU A 452 21.73 -29.52 -19.69
C GLU A 452 22.36 -29.09 -18.35
N PRO A 453 23.29 -28.10 -18.30
CA PRO A 453 23.76 -27.54 -17.03
C PRO A 453 22.65 -26.97 -16.14
N LEU A 454 21.56 -26.48 -16.75
CA LEU A 454 20.40 -25.93 -16.04
C LEU A 454 19.49 -27.03 -15.47
N VAL A 455 19.28 -28.14 -16.16
CA VAL A 455 18.56 -29.31 -15.61
C VAL A 455 19.24 -29.76 -14.31
N ALA A 456 20.57 -29.87 -14.27
CA ALA A 456 21.29 -30.16 -13.03
C ALA A 456 21.05 -29.09 -11.94
N LEU A 457 21.01 -27.80 -12.28
CA LEU A 457 20.71 -26.73 -11.31
C LEU A 457 19.27 -26.80 -10.77
N ILE A 458 18.29 -27.21 -11.58
CA ILE A 458 16.90 -27.42 -11.15
C ILE A 458 16.80 -28.68 -10.28
N GLU A 459 17.38 -29.80 -10.74
CA GLU A 459 17.23 -31.12 -10.14
C GLU A 459 18.09 -31.38 -8.90
N ASP A 460 19.28 -30.78 -8.80
CA ASP A 460 20.17 -30.98 -7.64
C ASP A 460 19.91 -29.98 -6.52
N HIS A 461 19.26 -28.84 -6.80
CA HIS A 461 19.24 -27.68 -5.89
C HIS A 461 17.88 -26.98 -5.71
N MET A 462 16.88 -27.25 -6.56
CA MET A 462 15.53 -26.65 -6.45
C MET A 462 14.47 -27.71 -6.16
N LEU A 463 14.38 -28.76 -6.98
CA LEU A 463 13.42 -29.87 -6.84
C LEU A 463 13.99 -31.01 -5.97
N VAL A 464 14.46 -30.67 -4.77
CA VAL A 464 15.04 -31.59 -3.77
C VAL A 464 14.34 -31.43 -2.40
N PRO A 465 14.56 -32.31 -1.41
CA PRO A 465 14.06 -32.13 -0.04
C PRO A 465 14.47 -30.78 0.58
N HIS A 466 13.65 -30.26 1.50
CA HIS A 466 13.69 -28.86 1.96
C HIS A 466 15.03 -28.42 2.60
N ASP A 467 15.76 -29.36 3.17
CA ASP A 467 17.06 -29.25 3.84
C ASP A 467 18.24 -29.26 2.84
N ALA A 468 18.06 -29.87 1.67
CA ALA A 468 19.01 -29.88 0.57
C ALA A 468 18.84 -28.69 -0.40
N ARG A 469 17.71 -27.97 -0.36
CA ARG A 469 17.44 -26.83 -1.26
C ARG A 469 18.37 -25.65 -0.96
N LEU A 470 18.86 -25.03 -2.03
CA LEU A 470 19.64 -23.81 -1.91
C LEU A 470 18.74 -22.58 -1.78
N GLY A 471 19.03 -21.72 -0.82
CA GLY A 471 18.37 -20.41 -0.71
C GLY A 471 18.72 -19.48 -1.90
N PRO A 472 17.87 -18.48 -2.19
CA PRO A 472 17.94 -17.66 -3.41
C PRO A 472 19.36 -17.18 -3.80
N LYS A 473 20.10 -16.60 -2.85
CA LYS A 473 21.45 -16.05 -3.07
C LYS A 473 22.44 -17.09 -3.60
N MET A 474 22.36 -18.34 -3.13
CA MET A 474 23.26 -19.42 -3.55
C MET A 474 22.88 -19.98 -4.92
N LEU A 475 21.60 -19.96 -5.29
CA LEU A 475 21.14 -20.28 -6.65
C LEU A 475 21.65 -19.22 -7.65
N SER A 476 21.53 -17.93 -7.33
CA SER A 476 22.06 -16.85 -8.18
C SER A 476 23.57 -16.99 -8.40
N VAL A 477 24.35 -17.33 -7.36
CA VAL A 477 25.80 -17.59 -7.48
C VAL A 477 26.08 -18.81 -8.38
N LYS A 478 25.35 -19.93 -8.22
CA LYS A 478 25.53 -21.11 -9.09
C LYS A 478 25.11 -20.85 -10.54
N PHE A 479 24.07 -20.06 -10.77
CA PHE A 479 23.64 -19.65 -12.11
C PHE A 479 24.69 -18.76 -12.80
N ALA A 480 25.27 -17.79 -12.09
CA ALA A 480 26.40 -17.01 -12.61
C ALA A 480 27.61 -17.90 -12.97
N GLN A 481 28.00 -18.82 -12.08
CA GLN A 481 29.08 -19.80 -12.33
C GLN A 481 28.77 -20.78 -13.48
N LEU A 482 27.50 -21.04 -13.77
CA LEU A 482 27.04 -21.82 -14.92
C LEU A 482 27.24 -21.00 -16.22
N LEU A 483 26.76 -19.75 -16.26
CA LEU A 483 26.97 -18.86 -17.41
C LEU A 483 28.46 -18.62 -17.72
N ASP A 484 29.29 -18.43 -16.69
CA ASP A 484 30.73 -18.21 -16.84
C ASP A 484 31.52 -19.46 -17.24
N ARG A 485 30.95 -20.67 -17.11
CA ARG A 485 31.49 -21.88 -17.76
C ARG A 485 31.15 -21.86 -19.26
N ILE A 486 29.87 -21.73 -19.61
CA ILE A 486 29.40 -21.68 -21.00
C ILE A 486 30.12 -20.60 -21.84
N ARG A 487 30.38 -19.43 -21.24
CA ARG A 487 31.19 -18.36 -21.86
C ARG A 487 32.61 -18.83 -22.19
N ARG A 488 33.33 -19.42 -21.24
CA ARG A 488 34.71 -19.94 -21.45
C ARG A 488 34.74 -21.08 -22.46
N ASP A 489 33.81 -22.02 -22.38
CA ASP A 489 33.71 -23.18 -23.29
C ASP A 489 33.30 -22.77 -24.73
N SER A 490 32.82 -21.54 -24.90
CA SER A 490 32.56 -20.92 -26.21
C SER A 490 33.77 -20.19 -26.79
N VAL A 491 34.73 -19.77 -25.94
CA VAL A 491 36.03 -19.19 -26.36
C VAL A 491 37.10 -20.27 -26.59
N ALA A 492 37.02 -21.39 -25.87
CA ALA A 492 38.01 -22.48 -25.93
C ALA A 492 37.95 -23.35 -27.21
N LEU A 493 36.95 -23.15 -28.08
CA LEU A 493 36.84 -23.89 -29.34
C LEU A 493 37.74 -23.29 -30.42
N PRO A 494 38.67 -24.07 -31.01
CA PRO A 494 39.53 -23.57 -32.08
C PRO A 494 38.70 -23.08 -33.28
N GLN A 495 38.88 -21.82 -33.67
CA GLN A 495 38.35 -21.32 -34.93
C GLN A 495 38.95 -22.16 -36.06
N ARG A 496 38.10 -22.80 -36.88
CA ARG A 496 38.57 -23.48 -38.09
C ARG A 496 39.26 -22.45 -38.99
N PRO A 497 40.47 -22.72 -39.50
CA PRO A 497 41.14 -21.78 -40.39
C PRO A 497 40.26 -21.46 -41.60
N GLN A 498 39.92 -20.18 -41.79
CA GLN A 498 39.39 -19.72 -43.06
C GLN A 498 40.49 -19.94 -44.11
N LYS A 499 40.27 -20.89 -45.02
CA LYS A 499 41.08 -20.95 -46.25
C LYS A 499 40.83 -19.64 -47.01
N GLN A 500 41.87 -18.83 -47.14
CA GLN A 500 41.93 -17.86 -48.22
C GLN A 500 41.77 -18.64 -49.53
N LEU A 501 40.82 -18.23 -50.37
CA LEU A 501 40.83 -18.53 -51.79
C LEU A 501 41.16 -17.22 -52.49
N ASP A 502 42.28 -17.21 -53.20
CA ASP A 502 42.74 -16.04 -53.95
C ASP A 502 41.79 -15.69 -55.11
N HIS A 503 41.86 -14.44 -55.56
CA HIS A 503 41.10 -13.97 -56.71
C HIS A 503 41.52 -14.69 -57.99
N ALA A 504 40.63 -15.53 -58.52
CA ALA A 504 40.65 -15.98 -59.91
C ALA A 504 39.54 -15.27 -60.71
N GLN A 505 39.83 -14.92 -61.96
CA GLN A 505 38.99 -14.05 -62.78
C GLN A 505 37.82 -14.81 -63.45
N THR A 506 36.77 -14.07 -63.81
CA THR A 506 35.63 -14.54 -64.59
C THR A 506 35.97 -14.78 -66.06
N GLU A 507 35.41 -15.84 -66.66
CA GLU A 507 34.67 -15.85 -67.95
C GLU A 507 34.02 -17.26 -68.15
N PRO A 508 32.98 -17.44 -69.00
CA PRO A 508 32.10 -18.63 -68.96
C PRO A 508 32.15 -19.57 -70.18
N GLY A 509 31.64 -20.81 -70.06
CA GLY A 509 31.34 -21.66 -71.24
C GLY A 509 30.78 -23.08 -71.00
N ALA A 510 29.68 -23.41 -71.71
CA ALA A 510 29.10 -24.74 -72.05
C ALA A 510 28.75 -25.76 -70.91
N ILE A 511 27.54 -26.37 -70.77
CA ILE A 511 26.50 -26.92 -71.69
C ILE A 511 26.96 -28.23 -72.41
N PRO A 512 26.18 -29.34 -72.59
CA PRO A 512 24.78 -29.68 -72.19
C PRO A 512 24.58 -31.08 -71.51
N GLY A 513 23.32 -31.43 -71.19
CA GLY A 513 22.80 -32.82 -71.01
C GLY A 513 22.05 -33.03 -69.68
N VAL A 514 20.71 -33.00 -69.53
CA VAL A 514 19.52 -33.24 -70.40
C VAL A 514 19.17 -34.72 -70.60
N ARG A 515 17.86 -35.05 -70.41
CA ARG A 515 17.17 -36.36 -70.45
C ARG A 515 17.25 -37.18 -69.16
N ASP A 516 16.20 -37.88 -68.70
CA ASP A 516 14.81 -38.09 -69.18
C ASP A 516 14.01 -38.72 -67.99
N LEU A 517 12.68 -38.71 -67.75
CA LEU A 517 11.38 -38.36 -68.39
C LEU A 517 10.37 -37.99 -67.22
N LEU A 518 9.07 -37.63 -67.31
CA LEU A 518 8.04 -37.51 -68.36
C LEU A 518 6.94 -36.46 -67.96
N THR A 519 5.68 -36.66 -68.36
CA THR A 519 4.44 -35.84 -68.19
C THR A 519 3.60 -36.13 -66.93
N GLY A 520 2.60 -35.32 -66.53
CA GLY A 520 2.17 -33.99 -67.03
C GLY A 520 0.64 -33.80 -67.25
N ARG A 521 0.23 -32.55 -67.59
CA ARG A 521 -1.13 -32.01 -67.89
C ARG A 521 -2.10 -31.84 -66.68
N GLY A 522 -2.92 -30.78 -66.59
CA GLY A 522 -2.97 -29.51 -67.37
C GLY A 522 -4.32 -28.75 -67.29
N ASN A 523 -4.31 -27.45 -67.66
CA ASN A 523 -5.46 -26.53 -67.84
C ASN A 523 -6.26 -26.14 -66.56
N THR A 524 -6.96 -24.99 -66.44
CA THR A 524 -7.22 -23.79 -67.29
C THR A 524 -7.04 -22.46 -66.52
N SER A 525 -6.88 -21.33 -67.24
CA SER A 525 -7.06 -19.93 -66.77
C SER A 525 -8.54 -19.48 -66.91
N PRO A 526 -8.98 -18.19 -66.73
CA PRO A 526 -8.36 -17.00 -66.12
C PRO A 526 -9.31 -16.18 -65.18
N ARG A 527 -8.80 -15.11 -64.53
CA ARG A 527 -9.35 -13.72 -64.65
C ARG A 527 -8.56 -12.63 -63.88
N GLU A 528 -8.59 -11.42 -64.43
CA GLU A 528 -8.07 -10.16 -63.86
C GLU A 528 -9.15 -9.47 -62.98
N ILE A 529 -9.00 -8.29 -62.35
CA ILE A 529 -8.87 -6.94 -62.94
C ILE A 529 -8.53 -5.89 -61.83
N LYS A 530 -7.52 -5.02 -62.07
CA LYS A 530 -7.26 -3.62 -61.61
C LYS A 530 -7.43 -3.22 -60.11
N GLY A 531 -6.64 -2.29 -59.55
CA GLY A 531 -5.50 -1.53 -60.11
C GLY A 531 -5.01 -0.40 -59.18
N SER A 532 -3.83 0.18 -59.49
CA SER A 532 -3.23 1.38 -58.86
C SER A 532 -3.81 2.69 -59.47
N PRO A 533 -3.52 3.93 -59.01
CA PRO A 533 -2.26 4.50 -58.44
C PRO A 533 -2.47 5.08 -57.01
N SER A 534 -1.63 5.93 -56.37
CA SER A 534 -0.44 6.72 -56.77
C SER A 534 0.49 7.03 -55.57
N SER A 535 1.71 7.54 -55.83
CA SER A 535 2.50 8.35 -54.89
C SER A 535 2.45 9.85 -55.26
N PRO A 536 2.84 10.76 -54.36
CA PRO A 536 4.17 11.39 -54.49
C PRO A 536 4.99 11.27 -53.19
N THR A 537 6.27 10.89 -53.19
CA THR A 537 7.49 11.52 -53.80
C THR A 537 8.18 12.50 -52.84
N ILE A 538 9.42 12.18 -52.50
CA ILE A 538 10.29 12.85 -51.51
C ILE A 538 11.02 14.05 -52.14
N LYS A 539 11.35 15.04 -51.28
CA LYS A 539 12.53 15.91 -51.36
C LYS A 539 13.13 15.93 -49.94
N THR A 540 14.37 15.57 -49.60
CA THR A 540 15.71 16.01 -50.08
C THR A 540 15.83 17.55 -50.08
N PHE A 541 16.79 18.18 -49.38
CA PHE A 541 18.23 17.92 -49.42
C PHE A 541 18.98 18.33 -48.12
N ASP A 542 20.10 17.65 -47.89
CA ASP A 542 21.36 17.99 -47.18
C ASP A 542 21.45 18.98 -45.99
N THR A 543 21.85 18.42 -44.85
CA THR A 543 23.20 18.55 -44.24
C THR A 543 23.96 19.90 -44.32
N VAL A 544 24.28 20.44 -43.13
CA VAL A 544 25.48 21.28 -42.86
C VAL A 544 26.13 20.79 -41.55
N VAL A 545 27.43 21.02 -41.37
CA VAL A 545 28.27 20.50 -40.28
C VAL A 545 28.95 21.64 -39.50
N ASP A 546 28.97 21.53 -38.17
CA ASP A 546 30.04 21.90 -37.22
C ASP A 546 29.71 21.18 -35.89
N GLN A 547 30.57 20.51 -35.12
CA GLN A 547 32.02 20.58 -34.77
C GLN A 547 32.40 21.53 -33.63
N ALA A 548 33.33 21.03 -32.80
CA ALA A 548 33.94 21.63 -31.60
C ALA A 548 32.99 21.95 -30.42
N ASP A 549 33.43 21.99 -29.17
CA ASP A 549 34.36 21.17 -28.37
C ASP A 549 34.28 21.72 -26.93
N GLY A 550 34.50 20.92 -25.88
CA GLY A 550 34.52 21.46 -24.51
C GLY A 550 34.43 20.44 -23.38
N VAL A 551 35.58 20.15 -22.76
CA VAL A 551 35.71 19.34 -21.52
C VAL A 551 36.21 20.23 -20.39
N LEU A 552 35.72 19.98 -19.16
CA LEU A 552 36.22 20.27 -17.79
C LEU A 552 34.97 20.30 -16.88
N GLN A 553 34.83 19.63 -15.74
CA GLN A 553 35.73 18.97 -14.77
C GLN A 553 36.48 19.92 -13.81
N GLU A 554 35.84 20.21 -12.67
CA GLU A 554 36.34 20.41 -11.28
C GLU A 554 35.05 20.61 -10.43
N GLU A 555 34.72 19.93 -9.33
CA GLU A 555 35.38 19.42 -8.10
C GLU A 555 35.10 20.34 -6.87
N LEU A 556 35.29 19.81 -5.64
CA LEU A 556 34.74 20.36 -4.40
C LEU A 556 35.58 21.50 -3.81
N GLU A 557 34.94 22.38 -3.03
CA GLU A 557 35.60 22.87 -1.81
C GLU A 557 34.62 23.08 -0.65
N ILE A 558 35.13 22.93 0.58
CA ILE A 558 34.42 23.10 1.85
C ILE A 558 35.22 24.11 2.66
N THR A 559 34.56 25.10 3.28
CA THR A 559 35.15 25.79 4.44
C THR A 559 34.08 26.31 5.39
N SER A 560 34.43 26.35 6.67
CA SER A 560 33.61 26.84 7.78
C SER A 560 33.98 28.29 8.13
N VAL A 561 33.18 28.94 8.99
CA VAL A 561 33.65 29.57 10.24
C VAL A 561 32.45 30.02 11.09
N LEU A 562 32.58 29.87 12.41
CA LEU A 562 31.63 30.36 13.42
C LEU A 562 32.02 31.78 13.88
N ARG A 563 31.03 32.63 14.20
CA ARG A 563 31.04 33.44 15.45
C ARG A 563 29.71 34.10 15.78
N GLU A 564 29.64 34.59 17.01
CA GLU A 564 28.42 34.83 17.80
C GLU A 564 28.30 36.31 18.23
N GLU A 565 27.04 36.75 18.47
CA GLU A 565 26.64 37.73 19.50
C GLU A 565 27.20 39.19 19.42
N PRO A 566 26.71 40.15 20.24
CA PRO A 566 25.29 40.52 20.42
C PRO A 566 25.08 42.05 20.37
N LEU A 567 23.83 42.52 20.52
CA LEU A 567 23.54 43.90 20.95
C LEU A 567 22.26 43.97 21.81
N SER A 568 22.22 44.92 22.75
CA SER A 568 21.32 44.91 23.91
C SER A 568 20.07 45.80 23.79
N LEU A 569 19.09 45.52 24.66
CA LEU A 569 17.99 46.42 25.02
C LEU A 569 18.38 47.28 26.23
N ASP A 570 17.78 48.46 26.35
CA ASP A 570 17.76 49.32 27.55
C ASP A 570 16.34 49.91 27.74
N ASP A 571 16.10 50.54 28.90
CA ASP A 571 14.80 50.56 29.62
C ASP A 571 14.06 51.94 29.69
N GLU A 572 12.96 51.97 30.47
CA GLU A 572 12.12 53.10 30.93
C GLU A 572 11.03 53.65 29.97
N GLY A 573 9.81 54.02 30.42
CA GLY A 573 9.20 53.91 31.78
C GLY A 573 7.88 54.70 31.91
N LEU A 574 7.20 54.60 33.08
CA LEU A 574 5.98 55.37 33.52
C LEU A 574 4.64 54.98 32.80
N THR A 575 3.43 54.97 33.41
CA THR A 575 2.97 55.17 34.82
C THR A 575 1.60 54.49 35.08
N ALA A 576 1.20 54.36 36.36
CA ALA A 576 -0.09 53.85 36.85
C ALA A 576 -1.33 54.72 36.46
N LYS A 577 -2.62 54.36 36.63
CA LYS A 577 -3.34 53.27 37.36
C LYS A 577 -4.80 53.20 36.83
N PRO A 578 -5.57 52.10 37.03
CA PRO A 578 -6.85 52.24 37.76
C PRO A 578 -7.18 51.05 38.69
N ASP A 579 -8.33 51.10 39.35
CA ASP A 579 -8.73 50.19 40.44
C ASP A 579 -9.99 49.34 40.12
N GLN A 580 -10.06 48.16 40.75
CA GLN A 580 -11.24 47.32 41.05
C GLN A 580 -12.54 47.48 40.22
N ASN A 581 -12.77 46.56 39.26
CA ASN A 581 -13.78 45.48 39.41
C ASN A 581 -14.03 44.71 38.09
N LEU A 582 -13.49 43.50 37.98
CA LEU A 582 -13.92 42.39 37.12
C LEU A 582 -13.18 41.12 37.60
N PRO A 583 -13.70 39.89 37.39
CA PRO A 583 -12.96 38.68 37.69
C PRO A 583 -11.69 38.62 36.84
N ARG A 584 -10.55 38.23 37.43
CA ARG A 584 -9.36 37.92 36.65
C ARG A 584 -9.60 36.62 35.89
N GLU A 585 -9.85 36.73 34.59
CA GLU A 585 -9.49 35.66 33.68
C GLU A 585 -8.01 35.31 33.94
N ARG A 586 -7.73 34.01 34.16
CA ARG A 586 -6.35 33.55 34.21
C ARG A 586 -5.83 33.64 32.78
N GLU A 587 -4.92 34.57 32.51
CA GLU A 587 -4.13 34.56 31.28
C GLU A 587 -3.41 33.21 31.19
N SER A 588 -3.98 32.29 30.42
CA SER A 588 -3.36 31.01 30.15
C SER A 588 -2.21 31.25 29.19
N HIS A 589 -0.98 31.15 29.71
CA HIS A 589 0.23 31.05 28.89
C HIS A 589 0.13 29.76 28.05
N THR A 590 -0.58 29.87 26.93
CA THR A 590 -0.81 28.80 25.97
C THR A 590 0.46 28.57 25.18
N PHE A 591 1.41 27.88 25.82
CA PHE A 591 2.36 27.04 25.12
C PHE A 591 1.55 26.10 24.22
N LYS A 592 1.40 26.49 22.96
CA LYS A 592 0.83 25.65 21.91
C LYS A 592 1.82 24.54 21.63
N PHE A 593 1.75 23.47 22.42
CA PHE A 593 2.32 22.20 22.02
C PHE A 593 1.76 21.86 20.62
N PRO A 594 2.61 21.52 19.66
CA PRO A 594 2.16 21.15 18.32
C PRO A 594 1.27 19.92 18.40
N VAL A 595 0.26 19.86 17.52
CA VAL A 595 -0.65 18.73 17.45
C VAL A 595 0.08 17.57 16.78
N VAL A 596 0.41 16.54 17.57
CA VAL A 596 1.06 15.31 17.10
C VAL A 596 0.05 14.17 17.17
N THR A 597 -0.25 13.55 16.04
CA THR A 597 -1.17 12.41 15.97
C THR A 597 -0.45 11.09 16.21
N ALA A 598 -1.21 10.03 16.52
CA ALA A 598 -0.67 8.68 16.59
C ALA A 598 -0.05 8.21 15.25
N ASN A 599 -0.55 8.71 14.11
CA ASN A 599 0.04 8.47 12.79
C ASN A 599 1.43 9.11 12.65
N ASP A 600 1.63 10.34 13.14
CA ASP A 600 2.94 11.02 13.06
C ASP A 600 4.02 10.28 13.88
N VAL A 601 3.63 9.80 15.06
CA VAL A 601 4.48 8.97 15.93
C VAL A 601 4.83 7.64 15.26
N GLU A 602 3.88 7.01 14.58
CA GLU A 602 4.11 5.76 13.84
C GLU A 602 4.96 5.95 12.59
N LEU A 603 4.71 6.98 11.78
CA LEU A 603 5.52 7.36 10.62
C LEU A 603 6.98 7.61 11.03
N TRP A 604 7.20 8.38 12.09
CA TRP A 604 8.53 8.57 12.67
C TRP A 604 9.13 7.25 13.16
N ARG A 605 8.36 6.41 13.85
CA ARG A 605 8.82 5.10 14.34
C ARG A 605 9.29 4.19 13.20
N MET A 606 8.60 4.20 12.06
CA MET A 606 9.00 3.48 10.85
C MET A 606 10.26 4.07 10.20
N ASN A 607 10.37 5.40 10.15
CA ASN A 607 11.46 6.11 9.47
C ASN A 607 12.77 6.25 10.26
N LYS A 608 12.84 5.76 11.52
CA LYS A 608 14.05 5.80 12.38
C LYS A 608 15.35 5.29 11.74
N LYS A 609 15.29 4.40 10.75
CA LYS A 609 16.49 3.93 10.00
C LYS A 609 17.09 4.99 9.05
N GLN A 610 16.38 6.08 8.79
CA GLN A 610 16.80 7.16 7.87
C GLN A 610 17.22 8.45 8.63
N SER A 611 17.42 8.37 9.96
CA SER A 611 17.73 9.51 10.82
C SER A 611 16.69 10.64 10.81
N ALA A 612 15.42 10.31 10.53
CA ALA A 612 14.33 11.27 10.54
C ALA A 612 14.10 11.89 11.93
N ASP A 613 13.99 13.22 11.96
CA ASP A 613 13.71 13.98 13.17
C ASP A 613 12.38 13.58 13.82
N PRO A 614 12.27 13.69 15.16
CA PRO A 614 10.99 13.53 15.84
C PRO A 614 9.97 14.57 15.35
N PRO A 615 8.66 14.25 15.36
CA PRO A 615 7.63 15.26 15.22
C PRO A 615 7.85 16.37 16.26
N GLN A 616 7.58 17.62 15.87
CA GLN A 616 7.79 18.78 16.73
C GLN A 616 7.11 18.56 18.11
N GLY A 617 7.70 19.04 19.21
CA GLY A 617 7.15 18.87 20.56
C GLY A 617 7.35 17.48 21.19
N VAL A 618 7.70 16.43 20.42
CA VAL A 618 7.85 15.07 20.96
C VAL A 618 9.07 14.93 21.87
N VAL A 619 10.15 15.70 21.65
CA VAL A 619 11.32 15.67 22.53
C VAL A 619 10.96 16.30 23.87
N GLU A 620 10.33 17.48 23.81
CA GLU A 620 9.90 18.28 24.94
C GLU A 620 8.87 17.54 25.80
N ILE A 621 7.99 16.75 25.18
CA ILE A 621 7.05 15.84 25.88
C ILE A 621 7.78 14.66 26.54
N ILE A 622 8.76 14.04 25.87
CA ILE A 622 9.54 12.94 26.44
C ILE A 622 10.35 13.42 27.66
N ASP A 623 10.95 14.60 27.58
CA ASP A 623 11.74 15.20 28.66
C ASP A 623 10.84 15.60 29.85
N GLN A 624 9.64 16.15 29.61
CA GLN A 624 8.65 16.42 30.67
C GLN A 624 8.12 15.15 31.35
N LEU A 625 8.04 14.03 30.63
CA LEU A 625 7.64 12.73 31.17
C LEU A 625 8.81 11.96 31.83
N GLN A 626 10.05 12.44 31.69
CA GLN A 626 11.25 11.69 32.03
C GLN A 626 11.28 11.30 33.52
N GLY A 627 11.52 10.02 33.79
CA GLY A 627 11.63 9.49 35.15
C GLY A 627 10.29 9.28 35.87
N ARG A 628 9.14 9.63 35.29
CA ARG A 628 7.80 9.27 35.82
C ARG A 628 7.51 7.78 35.58
N ASP A 629 6.74 7.16 36.46
CA ASP A 629 6.12 5.84 36.20
C ASP A 629 5.00 5.99 35.17
N GLN A 630 4.93 5.08 34.21
CA GLN A 630 3.99 5.16 33.09
C GLN A 630 3.02 3.97 33.14
N VAL A 631 1.73 4.23 33.37
CA VAL A 631 0.70 3.20 33.60
C VAL A 631 -0.43 3.35 32.59
N PHE A 632 -0.67 2.30 31.80
CA PHE A 632 -1.79 2.21 30.88
C PHE A 632 -2.88 1.30 31.47
N VAL A 633 -4.07 1.86 31.67
CA VAL A 633 -5.29 1.16 32.07
C VAL A 633 -6.18 1.03 30.84
N ILE A 634 -6.41 -0.20 30.40
CA ILE A 634 -7.25 -0.52 29.25
C ILE A 634 -8.59 -1.02 29.76
N ASP A 635 -9.66 -0.33 29.40
CA ASP A 635 -11.02 -0.84 29.52
C ASP A 635 -11.23 -1.97 28.51
N ASP A 636 -11.47 -3.20 28.99
CA ASP A 636 -11.57 -4.40 28.16
C ASP A 636 -12.95 -5.08 28.20
N ALA A 637 -14.00 -4.29 28.42
CA ALA A 637 -15.39 -4.71 28.25
C ALA A 637 -15.75 -5.01 26.78
N GLU A 638 -16.90 -5.66 26.59
CA GLU A 638 -17.43 -6.06 25.27
C GLU A 638 -17.68 -4.90 24.29
N PRO A 639 -18.17 -3.70 24.69
CA PRO A 639 -18.36 -2.56 23.77
C PRO A 639 -17.05 -2.05 23.16
N MET A 640 -16.00 -1.90 23.98
CA MET A 640 -14.65 -1.46 23.57
C MET A 640 -14.04 -2.32 22.45
N LYS A 641 -14.51 -3.56 22.25
CA LYS A 641 -14.09 -4.43 21.15
C LYS A 641 -14.34 -3.83 19.76
N ALA A 642 -15.36 -2.98 19.60
CA ALA A 642 -15.61 -2.27 18.34
C ALA A 642 -14.47 -1.31 17.97
N HIS A 643 -13.76 -0.79 18.97
CA HIS A 643 -12.68 0.19 18.82
C HIS A 643 -11.28 -0.44 18.89
N LEU A 644 -11.17 -1.77 18.84
CA LEU A 644 -9.90 -2.50 19.01
C LEU A 644 -8.77 -1.99 18.10
N SER A 645 -9.08 -1.62 16.85
CA SER A 645 -8.10 -1.07 15.91
C SER A 645 -7.52 0.26 16.40
N ASP A 646 -8.39 1.15 16.87
CA ASP A 646 -8.05 2.49 17.32
C ASP A 646 -7.29 2.43 18.66
N ILE A 647 -7.74 1.55 19.57
CA ILE A 647 -7.08 1.26 20.85
C ILE A 647 -5.66 0.75 20.60
N ILE A 648 -5.48 -0.21 19.67
CA ILE A 648 -4.17 -0.75 19.29
C ILE A 648 -3.26 0.35 18.70
N HIS A 649 -3.78 1.18 17.80
CA HIS A 649 -3.03 2.26 17.16
C HIS A 649 -2.58 3.32 18.17
N MET A 650 -3.52 3.85 18.96
CA MET A 650 -3.25 4.91 19.95
C MET A 650 -2.35 4.40 21.09
N ALA A 651 -2.64 3.22 21.65
CA ALA A 651 -1.77 2.62 22.67
C ALA A 651 -0.38 2.32 22.11
N GLY A 652 -0.26 1.80 20.88
CA GLY A 652 1.02 1.53 20.21
C GLY A 652 1.89 2.79 20.09
N ALA A 653 1.30 3.88 19.59
CA ALA A 653 1.96 5.18 19.50
C ALA A 653 2.40 5.70 20.87
N MET A 654 1.46 5.81 21.83
CA MET A 654 1.74 6.36 23.17
C MET A 654 2.76 5.53 23.95
N ILE A 655 2.68 4.20 23.92
CA ILE A 655 3.66 3.30 24.54
C ILE A 655 5.04 3.50 23.91
N SER A 656 5.12 3.75 22.60
CA SER A 656 6.41 4.00 21.94
C SER A 656 7.09 5.31 22.39
N LEU A 657 6.31 6.30 22.84
CA LEU A 657 6.80 7.53 23.47
C LEU A 657 7.12 7.31 24.95
N ALA A 658 6.15 6.81 25.73
CA ALA A 658 6.26 6.61 27.18
C ALA A 658 7.45 5.71 27.57
N LYS A 659 7.76 4.69 26.75
CA LYS A 659 8.96 3.85 26.94
C LYS A 659 10.28 4.63 26.86
N LYS A 660 10.37 5.73 26.11
CA LYS A 660 11.58 6.58 26.10
C LYS A 660 11.74 7.38 27.40
N ALA A 661 10.62 7.76 28.03
CA ALA A 661 10.60 8.56 29.24
C ALA A 661 10.83 7.73 30.52
N ASP A 662 10.45 6.45 30.55
CA ASP A 662 10.60 5.57 31.72
C ASP A 662 11.59 4.41 31.50
N PRO A 663 12.82 4.50 32.04
CA PRO A 663 13.82 3.42 31.99
C PRO A 663 13.35 2.09 32.61
N ASN A 664 12.37 2.13 33.51
CA ASN A 664 11.86 0.96 34.24
C ASN A 664 10.81 0.18 33.44
N GLY A 665 10.37 0.73 32.30
CA GLY A 665 9.33 0.14 31.46
C GLY A 665 7.92 0.45 31.92
N VAL A 666 7.01 0.57 30.94
CA VAL A 666 5.60 0.90 31.16
C VAL A 666 4.85 -0.29 31.79
N GLU A 667 3.80 0.00 32.54
CA GLU A 667 2.87 -1.01 33.06
C GLU A 667 1.57 -1.03 32.25
N LEU A 668 1.01 -2.22 32.01
CA LEU A 668 -0.24 -2.42 31.25
C LEU A 668 -1.22 -3.27 32.07
N ILE A 669 -2.37 -2.68 32.39
CA ILE A 669 -3.42 -3.21 33.26
C ILE A 669 -4.74 -3.25 32.48
N PHE A 670 -5.48 -4.35 32.58
CA PHE A 670 -6.83 -4.48 32.02
C PHE A 670 -7.87 -4.35 33.14
N THR A 671 -8.98 -3.63 32.92
CA THR A 671 -10.02 -3.40 33.95
C THR A 671 -10.61 -4.71 34.48
N SER A 672 -10.71 -5.74 33.66
CA SER A 672 -11.20 -7.06 34.08
C SER A 672 -10.18 -7.94 34.82
N ALA A 673 -8.90 -7.57 34.85
CA ALA A 673 -7.79 -8.41 35.35
C ALA A 673 -7.06 -7.82 36.58
N PRO A 674 -7.74 -7.63 37.73
CA PRO A 674 -7.21 -6.88 38.87
C PRO A 674 -5.97 -7.50 39.54
N ASP A 675 -5.69 -8.79 39.34
CA ASP A 675 -4.48 -9.42 39.88
C ASP A 675 -3.18 -9.01 39.19
N ASP A 676 -3.23 -8.39 38.00
CA ASP A 676 -2.03 -7.84 37.36
C ASP A 676 -1.47 -6.63 38.14
N VAL A 677 -2.34 -5.87 38.83
CA VAL A 677 -1.99 -4.74 39.71
C VAL A 677 -1.02 -5.16 40.83
N LYS A 678 -1.12 -6.43 41.28
CA LYS A 678 -0.28 -7.02 42.33
C LYS A 678 1.07 -7.53 41.80
N LYS A 679 1.16 -7.88 40.51
CA LYS A 679 2.33 -8.52 39.90
C LYS A 679 3.39 -7.54 39.39
N LYS A 680 3.06 -6.24 39.27
CA LYS A 680 3.94 -5.20 38.67
C LYS A 680 4.54 -5.66 37.33
N SER A 681 3.70 -6.09 36.40
CA SER A 681 4.14 -6.54 35.07
C SER A 681 4.58 -5.33 34.23
N ARG A 682 5.83 -4.92 34.40
CA ARG A 682 6.45 -3.81 33.68
C ARG A 682 7.23 -4.29 32.47
N PHE A 683 7.05 -3.60 31.36
CA PHE A 683 7.59 -3.95 30.06
C PHE A 683 8.75 -3.02 29.76
N SER A 684 9.96 -3.51 30.07
CA SER A 684 11.21 -2.75 30.06
C SER A 684 11.47 -2.06 28.72
N PHE A 685 12.36 -1.05 28.71
CA PHE A 685 12.76 -0.36 27.48
C PHE A 685 13.17 -1.33 26.34
N GLN A 686 13.78 -2.47 26.68
CA GLN A 686 14.24 -3.50 25.74
C GLN A 686 13.11 -4.35 25.13
N SER A 687 11.95 -4.47 25.78
CA SER A 687 10.82 -5.22 25.22
C SER A 687 10.25 -4.53 23.98
N GLU A 688 9.89 -5.26 22.92
CA GLU A 688 9.25 -4.62 21.76
C GLU A 688 7.88 -4.04 22.13
N THR A 689 7.56 -2.83 21.65
CA THR A 689 6.20 -2.24 21.74
C THR A 689 5.15 -3.21 21.18
N ARG A 690 5.54 -4.02 20.19
CA ARG A 690 4.75 -5.13 19.62
C ARG A 690 4.15 -6.03 20.72
N HIS A 691 4.94 -6.50 21.69
CA HIS A 691 4.45 -7.42 22.73
C HIS A 691 3.36 -6.83 23.63
N LEU A 692 3.36 -5.51 23.85
CA LEU A 692 2.30 -4.82 24.60
C LEU A 692 1.02 -4.73 23.78
N VAL A 693 1.14 -4.38 22.49
CA VAL A 693 0.03 -4.41 21.53
C VAL A 693 -0.54 -5.83 21.38
N ASP A 694 0.33 -6.85 21.32
CA ASP A 694 -0.06 -8.27 21.26
C ASP A 694 -0.87 -8.68 22.50
N ARG A 695 -0.50 -8.20 23.71
CA ARG A 695 -1.30 -8.43 24.93
C ARG A 695 -2.71 -7.84 24.83
N ILE A 696 -2.83 -6.60 24.32
CA ILE A 696 -4.14 -5.93 24.12
C ILE A 696 -4.97 -6.73 23.10
N ASN A 697 -4.39 -6.99 21.93
CA ASN A 697 -5.00 -7.75 20.85
C ASN A 697 -5.45 -9.15 21.29
N ALA A 698 -4.61 -9.87 22.03
CA ALA A 698 -4.94 -11.18 22.60
C ALA A 698 -6.05 -11.12 23.66
N ARG A 699 -6.15 -10.03 24.44
CA ARG A 699 -7.21 -9.84 25.43
C ARG A 699 -8.59 -9.72 24.76
N PHE A 700 -8.74 -8.82 23.80
CA PHE A 700 -10.01 -8.59 23.08
C PHE A 700 -10.43 -9.74 22.14
N ARG A 701 -9.50 -10.66 21.82
CA ARG A 701 -9.78 -11.91 21.09
C ARG A 701 -10.32 -13.03 21.97
N ASN A 702 -10.29 -12.89 23.30
CA ASN A 702 -10.88 -13.88 24.19
C ASN A 702 -12.39 -14.00 23.94
N LYS A 703 -12.94 -15.22 23.96
CA LYS A 703 -14.38 -15.48 23.74
C LYS A 703 -15.25 -15.03 24.91
N THR A 704 -14.65 -14.71 26.06
CA THR A 704 -15.32 -14.23 27.27
C THR A 704 -14.74 -12.89 27.71
N LEU A 705 -15.28 -11.80 27.15
CA LEU A 705 -15.11 -10.45 27.69
C LEU A 705 -16.17 -10.17 28.77
N PRO A 706 -15.92 -9.26 29.73
CA PRO A 706 -16.97 -8.72 30.58
C PRO A 706 -17.95 -7.89 29.74
N LYS A 707 -19.24 -7.88 30.08
CA LYS A 707 -20.21 -7.02 29.38
C LYS A 707 -20.03 -5.54 29.71
N ASN A 708 -19.78 -5.24 30.98
CA ASN A 708 -19.63 -3.90 31.52
C ASN A 708 -18.32 -3.85 32.34
N THR A 709 -17.69 -2.69 32.40
CA THR A 709 -16.55 -2.43 33.29
C THR A 709 -17.02 -1.76 34.59
N HIS A 710 -16.55 -2.25 35.72
CA HIS A 710 -16.68 -1.58 37.03
C HIS A 710 -15.49 -0.62 37.22
N MET A 711 -15.57 0.58 36.63
CA MET A 711 -14.40 1.47 36.53
C MET A 711 -13.99 2.04 37.90
N GLU A 712 -14.94 2.32 38.77
CA GLU A 712 -14.71 2.87 40.12
C GLU A 712 -13.80 1.96 40.96
N ASP A 713 -14.20 0.69 41.18
CA ASP A 713 -13.40 -0.32 41.89
C ASP A 713 -11.99 -0.48 41.32
N ARG A 714 -11.89 -0.48 39.99
CA ARG A 714 -10.68 -0.85 39.26
C ARG A 714 -9.68 0.30 39.21
N LEU A 715 -10.13 1.50 38.87
CA LEU A 715 -9.29 2.69 38.95
C LEU A 715 -8.92 2.98 40.41
N GLY A 716 -9.85 2.83 41.37
CA GLY A 716 -9.54 2.94 42.81
C GLY A 716 -8.42 2.02 43.27
N THR A 717 -8.47 0.74 42.90
CA THR A 717 -7.40 -0.22 43.19
C THR A 717 -6.03 0.21 42.62
N VAL A 718 -6.02 0.86 41.45
CA VAL A 718 -4.79 1.37 40.81
C VAL A 718 -4.31 2.67 41.47
N LEU A 719 -5.21 3.63 41.76
CA LEU A 719 -4.86 4.93 42.33
C LEU A 719 -4.44 4.82 43.80
N GLU A 720 -5.07 3.95 44.61
CA GLU A 720 -4.60 3.64 45.97
C GLU A 720 -3.14 3.19 46.00
N ARG A 721 -2.77 2.32 45.04
CA ARG A 721 -1.40 1.80 44.91
C ARG A 721 -0.41 2.89 44.51
N ILE A 722 -0.85 3.87 43.71
CA ILE A 722 -0.04 5.02 43.28
C ILE A 722 0.08 6.07 44.40
N ALA A 723 -0.99 6.31 45.17
CA ALA A 723 -0.97 7.19 46.34
C ALA A 723 0.13 6.76 47.34
N ARG A 724 0.23 5.44 47.58
CA ARG A 724 1.23 4.78 48.44
C ARG A 724 2.66 4.72 47.84
N ASN A 725 2.89 5.16 46.61
CA ASN A 725 4.19 5.16 45.93
C ASN A 725 4.72 6.59 45.78
N GLU A 726 5.85 6.92 46.40
CA GLU A 726 6.44 8.27 46.38
C GLU A 726 6.85 8.76 44.98
N LYS A 727 7.13 7.84 44.04
CA LYS A 727 7.51 8.17 42.66
C LYS A 727 6.37 8.89 41.93
N GLN A 728 6.73 9.87 41.09
CA GLN A 728 5.76 10.54 40.20
C GLN A 728 5.20 9.55 39.17
N THR A 729 3.90 9.63 38.86
CA THR A 729 3.21 8.66 37.99
C THR A 729 2.28 9.35 36.97
N SER A 730 2.23 8.84 35.76
CA SER A 730 1.26 9.19 34.72
C SER A 730 0.39 7.99 34.40
N VAL A 731 -0.93 8.19 34.43
CA VAL A 731 -1.97 7.16 34.24
C VAL A 731 -2.78 7.52 33.00
N TYR A 732 -2.80 6.62 32.02
CA TYR A 732 -3.59 6.76 30.80
C TYR A 732 -4.73 5.75 30.82
N VAL A 733 -5.98 6.22 30.80
CA VAL A 733 -7.18 5.38 30.84
C VAL A 733 -7.84 5.37 29.46
N LEU A 734 -7.74 4.24 28.76
CA LEU A 734 -8.30 4.04 27.42
C LEU A 734 -9.68 3.37 27.57
N THR A 735 -10.76 4.07 27.22
CA THR A 735 -12.16 3.68 27.53
C THR A 735 -13.15 4.43 26.62
N ASP A 736 -14.38 3.95 26.51
CA ASP A 736 -15.50 4.65 25.85
C ASP A 736 -16.30 5.54 26.83
N GLY A 737 -16.12 5.32 28.14
CA GLY A 737 -16.87 5.95 29.24
C GLY A 737 -18.09 5.15 29.71
N VAL A 738 -18.41 4.01 29.07
CA VAL A 738 -19.66 3.27 29.27
C VAL A 738 -19.48 2.18 30.33
N TRP A 739 -19.37 2.64 31.58
CA TRP A 739 -19.09 1.81 32.76
C TRP A 739 -20.37 1.28 33.44
N GLN A 740 -20.26 0.89 34.71
CA GLN A 740 -21.41 0.45 35.51
C GLN A 740 -22.50 1.53 35.64
N GLU A 741 -23.72 1.10 35.98
CA GLU A 741 -24.78 2.00 36.43
C GLU A 741 -24.38 2.63 37.79
N SER A 742 -24.60 3.94 37.92
CA SER A 742 -24.33 4.72 39.13
C SER A 742 -25.27 5.94 39.15
N ASP A 743 -25.65 6.38 40.34
CA ASP A 743 -26.37 7.65 40.54
C ASP A 743 -25.43 8.87 40.48
N GLU A 744 -24.12 8.65 40.55
CA GLU A 744 -23.09 9.71 40.49
C GLU A 744 -22.78 10.13 39.03
N PRO A 745 -22.63 11.43 38.73
CA PRO A 745 -22.55 11.96 37.36
C PRO A 745 -21.29 11.54 36.60
N GLY A 746 -20.17 11.30 37.29
CA GLY A 746 -18.94 10.72 36.74
C GLY A 746 -18.93 9.20 36.72
N GLY A 747 -20.07 8.53 36.93
CA GLY A 747 -20.17 7.07 36.94
C GLY A 747 -19.48 6.41 38.14
N GLY A 748 -19.30 7.13 39.25
CA GLY A 748 -18.58 6.70 40.46
C GLY A 748 -17.06 6.89 40.40
N VAL A 749 -16.49 7.22 39.23
CA VAL A 749 -15.04 7.37 39.03
C VAL A 749 -14.48 8.63 39.71
N GLU A 750 -15.32 9.59 40.08
CA GLU A 750 -14.95 10.70 40.95
C GLU A 750 -14.48 10.26 42.33
N ASN A 751 -15.03 9.19 42.89
CA ASN A 751 -14.74 8.74 44.26
C ASN A 751 -13.26 8.32 44.44
N PRO A 752 -12.68 7.44 43.60
CA PRO A 752 -11.25 7.12 43.68
C PRO A 752 -10.33 8.30 43.33
N ILE A 753 -10.80 9.26 42.53
CA ILE A 753 -10.04 10.50 42.24
C ILE A 753 -10.01 11.42 43.47
N LYS A 754 -11.16 11.70 44.11
CA LYS A 754 -11.27 12.44 45.39
C LYS A 754 -10.41 11.80 46.49
N ASN A 755 -10.45 10.48 46.61
CA ASN A 755 -9.65 9.70 47.56
C ASN A 755 -8.13 9.80 47.28
N LEU A 756 -7.71 9.78 46.01
CA LEU A 756 -6.32 10.02 45.63
C LEU A 756 -5.88 11.43 46.04
N ILE A 757 -6.63 12.46 45.66
CA ILE A 757 -6.26 13.87 45.93
C ILE A 757 -6.16 14.11 47.44
N SER A 758 -7.10 13.57 48.23
CA SER A 758 -7.03 13.59 49.70
C SER A 758 -5.74 12.96 50.22
N SER A 759 -5.39 11.76 49.72
CA SER A 759 -4.16 11.06 50.08
C SER A 759 -2.88 11.82 49.69
N LEU A 760 -2.89 12.52 48.55
CA LEU A 760 -1.76 13.35 48.11
C LEU A 760 -1.61 14.60 48.98
N ASN A 761 -2.72 15.23 49.39
CA ASN A 761 -2.74 16.39 50.28
C ASN A 761 -2.24 16.04 51.70
N ASP A 762 -2.74 14.95 52.29
CA ASP A 762 -2.30 14.45 53.59
C ASP A 762 -0.79 14.08 53.57
N GLY A 763 -0.34 13.45 52.49
CA GLY A 763 1.07 13.16 52.22
C GLY A 763 1.92 14.37 51.82
N LYS A 764 1.33 15.58 51.73
CA LYS A 764 1.97 16.84 51.28
C LYS A 764 2.74 16.72 49.94
N ARG A 765 2.24 15.88 49.04
CA ARG A 765 2.86 15.65 47.72
C ARG A 765 2.53 16.81 46.78
N ASN A 766 3.41 17.09 45.82
CA ASN A 766 3.16 18.10 44.78
C ASN A 766 1.94 17.70 43.94
N ARG A 767 1.09 18.65 43.54
CA ARG A 767 -0.05 18.42 42.64
C ARG A 767 0.32 17.64 41.37
N THR A 768 1.53 17.85 40.83
CA THR A 768 2.01 17.13 39.63
C THR A 768 2.49 15.70 39.91
N ALA A 769 2.43 15.20 41.15
CA ALA A 769 2.91 13.88 41.52
C ALA A 769 2.15 12.74 40.82
N VAL A 770 0.86 12.94 40.52
CA VAL A 770 0.06 12.03 39.69
C VAL A 770 -0.65 12.84 38.62
N THR A 771 -0.67 12.35 37.40
CA THR A 771 -1.48 12.90 36.29
C THR A 771 -2.34 11.78 35.73
N ILE A 772 -3.65 11.99 35.62
CA ILE A 772 -4.60 11.04 35.03
C ILE A 772 -5.09 11.65 33.72
N GLN A 773 -5.08 10.88 32.64
CA GLN A 773 -5.62 11.28 31.35
C GLN A 773 -6.61 10.20 30.89
N PHE A 774 -7.86 10.59 30.69
CA PHE A 774 -8.82 9.75 29.97
C PHE A 774 -8.64 9.95 28.46
N ILE A 775 -8.80 8.87 27.71
CA ILE A 775 -8.67 8.80 26.25
C ILE A 775 -9.91 8.09 25.74
N GLN A 776 -10.83 8.87 25.17
CA GLN A 776 -12.12 8.35 24.71
C GLN A 776 -11.98 7.56 23.40
N PHE A 777 -12.66 6.42 23.33
CA PHE A 777 -12.92 5.67 22.11
C PHE A 777 -14.42 5.64 21.80
N GLY A 778 -14.76 5.59 20.52
CA GLY A 778 -16.15 5.75 20.09
C GLY A 778 -16.69 7.16 20.31
N ASN A 779 -18.02 7.28 20.40
CA ASN A 779 -18.71 8.56 20.49
C ASN A 779 -20.05 8.44 21.25
N ASP A 780 -20.12 7.57 22.25
CA ASP A 780 -21.34 7.35 23.03
C ASP A 780 -21.75 8.62 23.81
N ALA A 781 -23.06 8.85 23.94
CA ALA A 781 -23.57 10.08 24.55
C ALA A 781 -23.45 10.10 26.09
N GLU A 782 -23.64 8.97 26.76
CA GLU A 782 -23.48 8.85 28.21
C GLU A 782 -21.99 8.72 28.57
N GLY A 783 -21.22 7.95 27.78
CA GLY A 783 -19.78 7.84 27.92
C GLY A 783 -19.06 9.19 27.80
N ARG A 784 -19.40 10.00 26.78
CA ARG A 784 -18.85 11.37 26.64
C ARG A 784 -19.25 12.26 27.81
N LYS A 785 -20.53 12.28 28.18
CA LYS A 785 -21.07 13.10 29.28
C LYS A 785 -20.35 12.82 30.61
N ARG A 786 -20.02 11.56 30.92
CA ARG A 786 -19.25 11.17 32.12
C ARG A 786 -17.83 11.72 32.07
N LEU A 787 -17.16 11.63 30.92
CA LEU A 787 -15.80 12.12 30.73
C LEU A 787 -15.72 13.65 30.74
N GLU A 788 -16.66 14.34 30.08
CA GLU A 788 -16.83 15.80 30.12
C GLU A 788 -17.02 16.28 31.57
N TRP A 789 -17.91 15.63 32.34
CA TRP A 789 -18.14 16.01 33.74
C TRP A 789 -16.91 15.76 34.65
N LEU A 790 -16.13 14.69 34.40
CA LEU A 790 -14.90 14.42 35.14
C LEU A 790 -13.77 15.44 34.87
N ASP A 791 -13.77 16.10 33.71
CA ASP A 791 -12.76 17.08 33.30
C ASP A 791 -13.18 18.52 33.67
N ASP A 792 -14.38 18.96 33.27
CA ASP A 792 -14.87 20.33 33.46
C ASP A 792 -15.51 20.58 34.84
N GLU A 793 -16.30 19.66 35.36
CA GLU A 793 -17.22 19.91 36.49
C GLU A 793 -16.68 19.37 37.84
N LEU A 794 -15.99 18.23 37.84
CA LEU A 794 -15.40 17.66 39.06
C LEU A 794 -14.45 18.64 39.79
N PRO A 795 -13.53 19.39 39.14
CA PRO A 795 -12.71 20.41 39.80
C PRO A 795 -13.51 21.58 40.40
N ASN A 796 -14.72 21.81 39.88
CA ASN A 796 -15.60 22.91 40.23
C ASN A 796 -16.70 22.54 41.25
N SER A 797 -16.85 21.25 41.57
CA SER A 797 -17.90 20.62 42.41
C SER A 797 -18.01 21.09 43.89
N GLY A 798 -17.39 22.21 44.25
CA GLY A 798 -17.57 22.92 45.52
C GLY A 798 -16.50 22.65 46.57
N GLU A 799 -15.78 21.53 46.49
CA GLU A 799 -14.76 21.17 47.47
C GLU A 799 -13.43 21.90 47.16
N ASN A 800 -13.01 22.80 48.08
CA ASN A 800 -11.86 23.68 47.86
C ASN A 800 -10.52 22.97 47.54
N TYR A 801 -10.38 21.69 47.89
CA TYR A 801 -9.17 20.91 47.63
C TYR A 801 -9.13 20.30 46.21
N LEU A 802 -10.27 20.21 45.51
CA LEU A 802 -10.38 19.73 44.12
C LEU A 802 -9.99 20.81 43.09
N ARG A 803 -10.00 22.10 43.47
CA ARG A 803 -9.62 23.26 42.62
C ARG A 803 -8.14 23.30 42.18
N ASN A 804 -7.39 22.23 42.42
CA ASN A 804 -5.98 22.06 42.07
C ASN A 804 -5.71 20.77 41.25
N LEU A 805 -6.78 20.09 40.79
CA LEU A 805 -6.73 19.21 39.62
C LEU A 805 -6.06 19.93 38.44
#